data_AF-F0F9Z5-F1
#
_entry.id   AF-F0F9Z5-F1
#
_cell.length_a   1.000
_cell.length_b   1.000
_cell.length_c   1.000
_cell.angle_alpha   90.00
_cell.angle_beta   90.00
_cell.angle_gamma   90.00
#
_symmetry.space_group_name_H-M   'P 1'
#
loop_
_entity.id
_entity.type
_entity.pdbx_description
1 polymer ?
#
loop_
_entity_poly.entity_id
_entity_poly.type
_entity_poly.pdbx_seq_one_letter_code
_entity_poly.pdbx_strand_id
1 'polypeptide(L)'
;FALMLALPAVATNYNREGYEIFRSRELGKHQTVTTLRKGPVKVWFSHCKTSGGTGSDAIFELQKGTRIQIEVDEGYAIRWVILRDTEGGKRYSDPEGIKRISSVTPGYKYYFERNAISNSHISGGNQNQLNDDDNNIVVYNYDAPEKIVYMWSHNNSKWDQFKVRDIIVGYVRAPKVRFERDRYDMYYTSIPSSFFKPVLNYDTHNVNAEFKVDNNDIATVTSGGFLKFKRPGTVVFTATCSASENCAKAQCSTTVTTKRDGVTFTSVGLPDVLFSNTPHNLRDYLNNSKTKSGENFDYNDESFSVTSSNNAVLRYDMPYLKFGGTAGEATITFTQKETNFYEAASLSHTIIVMRRDQDGTILIKDANEWKLFCKLVNEKGMTNLNAKLEADINLGGDIAMIGRYDHKYAGTFDGQNHTLTLNWNTGESDIAPFRRVDGATIKNLRTAGTIKSSGHFLAGLIDEASGDNNTISNCVSAVNITSSYTSDRCGAGGLISYIYTNTQVTITDCLVKGAINATGAGRTGMGGFVCYQYGTCTLNTCLYAGTNNGSNEYSYTIAPNATINNCYYLNACGSEYKQGTKVTEEQLRSGEVAYKLQNGRNNTVWGQMLGTNDEPLLTDDGAKRVYKVDFTFNSQVRATRYATRNKAIYGSMPTFTPKDLLGSDYNEHHYYSGIAFEDGFNGSTTVTSDKQVRINLAEKDCYEIASKENWKAFCDIVNSGQNKIDAKLMRNVDLGSEINMVGNDSKEYGGTFDGQGYTLKLNWDSGSNGYIAPFSVVEGATIKNLRTEGQITSNEKFLSGLLMSAYGTITLTNCVSNVNITSSILISACDAAGMIYFVKPGANVTIDDCVVKGNITATTDIGKDKMAGFVGSQEGTCTLNNCLYLGSGNGDTFSRTFVGDAYYGATTTLNNCYYLNTCGKAQGTKITAEQLKSGEVTKKLQADRTDKCYWAQQLGEMPDFYNAADKSKANYVYYDAAKNGWACDDFRLTDGQPLPIGLDFTAATVTYERNFNGTQNATLCLPYDLYAQGFKAYTLSGGNKNEVHFKEVDDKLTAYTPYYITANGMPQLGGRNIEVKAYKADKMTIPAAGYKFTGTVAGVSNATAAANNAYILQDDGKFHKVTTTNSAATIPAYRAYIICPPQASGAKQLSVVLDGETTGIGSTTNEATDGKNGPVYDLQGRRVADRLDDARHRLPAGVYIVGGRKVVVK
;
A
#
# COMPACT_ATOMS: atom_id res chain seq x y z
N PHE A 1 23.40 -158.40 -79.98
CA PHE A 1 22.64 -157.75 -81.08
C PHE A 1 21.95 -156.51 -80.52
N ALA A 2 21.95 -155.42 -81.28
CA ALA A 2 21.74 -154.02 -80.90
C ALA A 2 20.27 -153.57 -80.68
N LEU A 3 20.03 -152.47 -79.95
CA LEU A 3 19.60 -151.15 -80.51
C LEU A 3 19.49 -150.05 -79.41
N MET A 4 19.91 -148.81 -79.74
CA MET A 4 19.67 -147.55 -79.02
C MET A 4 18.19 -147.10 -79.05
N LEU A 5 17.69 -146.38 -78.03
CA LEU A 5 17.22 -144.97 -78.09
C LEU A 5 16.44 -144.47 -76.84
N ALA A 6 16.71 -143.19 -76.51
CA ALA A 6 15.92 -142.13 -75.83
C ALA A 6 15.87 -141.99 -74.27
N LEU A 7 16.35 -140.82 -73.81
CA LEU A 7 16.23 -140.17 -72.48
C LEU A 7 14.99 -139.25 -72.41
N PRO A 8 14.37 -139.05 -71.23
CA PRO A 8 13.67 -137.78 -70.92
C PRO A 8 13.97 -137.26 -69.48
N ALA A 9 13.86 -135.98 -69.07
CA ALA A 9 13.78 -134.63 -69.66
C ALA A 9 14.08 -133.61 -68.52
N VAL A 10 14.75 -132.49 -68.82
CA VAL A 10 15.25 -131.48 -67.84
C VAL A 10 14.15 -130.46 -67.45
N ALA A 11 14.17 -129.93 -66.22
CA ALA A 11 13.18 -128.98 -65.69
C ALA A 11 13.21 -127.58 -66.35
N THR A 12 12.04 -127.01 -66.64
CA THR A 12 11.84 -125.66 -67.22
C THR A 12 12.17 -124.54 -66.21
N ASN A 13 12.92 -123.51 -66.63
CA ASN A 13 13.26 -122.30 -65.85
C ASN A 13 12.40 -121.09 -66.29
N TYR A 14 11.75 -120.40 -65.35
CA TYR A 14 10.81 -119.29 -65.60
C TYR A 14 11.38 -117.87 -65.42
N ASN A 15 12.67 -117.71 -65.09
CA ASN A 15 13.40 -116.43 -65.00
C ASN A 15 12.71 -115.34 -64.12
N ARG A 16 12.28 -115.71 -62.90
CA ARG A 16 11.58 -114.84 -61.94
C ARG A 16 12.14 -115.01 -60.53
N GLU A 17 11.94 -114.01 -59.68
CA GLU A 17 12.49 -113.91 -58.32
C GLU A 17 12.28 -115.18 -57.47
N GLY A 18 11.07 -115.74 -57.49
CA GLY A 18 10.78 -117.01 -56.87
C GLY A 18 9.54 -117.65 -57.46
N TYR A 19 9.62 -118.95 -57.75
CA TYR A 19 8.46 -119.75 -58.12
C TYR A 19 8.59 -121.15 -57.55
N GLU A 20 7.47 -121.78 -57.25
CA GLU A 20 7.43 -123.13 -56.71
C GLU A 20 6.57 -124.03 -57.57
N ILE A 21 7.11 -125.20 -57.94
CA ILE A 21 6.41 -126.22 -58.74
C ILE A 21 6.01 -127.35 -57.81
N PHE A 22 4.71 -127.64 -57.80
CA PHE A 22 4.06 -128.74 -57.12
C PHE A 22 3.63 -129.79 -58.14
N ARG A 23 4.23 -130.98 -58.11
CA ARG A 23 3.99 -132.04 -59.10
C ARG A 23 3.22 -133.20 -58.49
N SER A 24 2.11 -133.59 -59.11
CA SER A 24 1.28 -134.71 -58.64
C SER A 24 2.02 -136.04 -58.58
N ARG A 25 2.91 -136.32 -59.55
CA ARG A 25 3.73 -137.53 -59.59
C ARG A 25 4.68 -137.72 -58.40
N GLU A 26 5.02 -136.65 -57.67
CA GLU A 26 5.91 -136.73 -56.50
C GLU A 26 5.18 -137.28 -55.26
N LEU A 27 3.86 -137.50 -55.30
CA LEU A 27 3.04 -137.90 -54.14
C LEU A 27 2.59 -139.38 -54.15
N GLY A 28 2.72 -140.10 -55.26
CA GLY A 28 2.18 -141.46 -55.43
C GLY A 28 0.69 -141.51 -55.79
N LYS A 29 0.16 -142.72 -56.06
CA LYS A 29 -1.22 -142.94 -56.56
C LYS A 29 -2.26 -143.08 -55.43
N HIS A 30 -3.51 -142.70 -55.71
CA HIS A 30 -4.67 -142.79 -54.81
C HIS A 30 -4.53 -142.10 -53.44
N GLN A 31 -3.64 -141.11 -53.32
CA GLN A 31 -3.44 -140.37 -52.07
C GLN A 31 -4.40 -139.20 -51.97
N THR A 32 -5.03 -139.00 -50.81
CA THR A 32 -5.77 -137.77 -50.51
C THR A 32 -4.79 -136.62 -50.30
N VAL A 33 -4.99 -135.50 -51.00
CA VAL A 33 -4.12 -134.31 -50.93
C VAL A 33 -4.94 -133.13 -50.41
N THR A 34 -4.66 -132.69 -49.19
CA THR A 34 -5.30 -131.51 -48.60
C THR A 34 -4.40 -130.27 -48.67
N THR A 35 -3.08 -130.44 -48.61
CA THR A 35 -2.13 -129.31 -48.62
C THR A 35 -0.80 -129.74 -49.22
N LEU A 36 -0.19 -128.82 -49.98
CA LEU A 36 1.17 -128.90 -50.49
C LEU A 36 1.93 -127.65 -50.03
N ARG A 37 3.20 -127.80 -49.65
CA ARG A 37 4.05 -126.68 -49.27
C ARG A 37 5.45 -126.85 -49.86
N LYS A 38 5.98 -125.77 -50.42
CA LYS A 38 7.32 -125.72 -51.00
C LYS A 38 7.75 -124.25 -51.03
N GLY A 39 8.95 -123.96 -50.55
CA GLY A 39 9.41 -122.58 -50.35
C GLY A 39 8.40 -121.72 -49.57
N PRO A 40 8.23 -120.44 -49.93
CA PRO A 40 7.26 -119.56 -49.29
C PRO A 40 5.82 -119.82 -49.76
N VAL A 41 5.58 -120.80 -50.64
CA VAL A 41 4.27 -121.08 -51.21
C VAL A 41 3.60 -122.26 -50.50
N LYS A 42 2.32 -122.08 -50.18
CA LYS A 42 1.43 -123.12 -49.69
C LYS A 42 0.20 -123.22 -50.59
N VAL A 43 -0.09 -124.42 -51.09
CA VAL A 43 -1.29 -124.74 -51.86
C VAL A 43 -2.20 -125.60 -51.00
N TRP A 44 -3.45 -125.20 -50.83
CA TRP A 44 -4.47 -125.91 -50.08
C TRP A 44 -5.62 -126.32 -51.00
N PHE A 45 -6.08 -127.54 -50.85
CA PHE A 45 -7.25 -128.06 -51.55
C PHE A 45 -8.32 -128.43 -50.54
N SER A 46 -9.58 -128.13 -50.89
CA SER A 46 -10.71 -128.61 -50.09
C SER A 46 -10.94 -130.12 -50.27
N HIS A 47 -10.90 -130.61 -51.50
CA HIS A 47 -11.08 -132.04 -51.82
C HIS A 47 -10.26 -132.43 -53.06
N CYS A 48 -9.08 -133.02 -52.84
CA CYS A 48 -8.24 -133.53 -53.91
C CYS A 48 -7.69 -134.92 -53.56
N LYS A 49 -7.53 -135.76 -54.59
CA LYS A 49 -6.81 -137.03 -54.50
C LYS A 49 -5.92 -137.20 -55.73
N THR A 50 -4.95 -138.11 -55.71
CA THR A 50 -4.21 -138.51 -56.91
C THR A 50 -4.89 -139.67 -57.64
N SER A 51 -4.86 -139.68 -58.98
CA SER A 51 -5.52 -140.70 -59.84
C SER A 51 -4.83 -142.08 -59.86
N GLY A 52 -5.48 -143.09 -60.49
CA GLY A 52 -5.13 -144.52 -60.39
C GLY A 52 -4.75 -145.32 -61.66
N GLY A 53 -4.55 -144.69 -62.83
CA GLY A 53 -4.35 -145.39 -64.12
C GLY A 53 -3.10 -146.29 -64.23
N THR A 54 -3.02 -147.17 -65.23
CA THR A 54 -1.87 -148.06 -65.53
C THR A 54 -0.66 -147.26 -66.04
N GLY A 55 0.53 -147.39 -65.40
CA GLY A 55 1.76 -146.61 -65.68
C GLY A 55 2.10 -145.56 -64.60
N SER A 56 3.28 -144.93 -64.65
CA SER A 56 3.85 -144.07 -63.58
C SER A 56 3.22 -142.66 -63.40
N ASP A 57 2.03 -142.38 -63.94
CA ASP A 57 1.49 -141.02 -64.06
C ASP A 57 0.30 -140.73 -63.13
N ALA A 58 0.57 -140.28 -61.89
CA ALA A 58 -0.45 -139.76 -60.98
C ALA A 58 -0.76 -138.28 -61.29
N ILE A 59 -2.05 -137.89 -61.32
CA ILE A 59 -2.52 -136.50 -61.57
C ILE A 59 -3.38 -136.03 -60.39
N PHE A 60 -3.34 -134.74 -60.02
CA PHE A 60 -4.26 -134.18 -59.02
C PHE A 60 -5.67 -134.19 -59.58
N GLU A 61 -6.57 -134.98 -59.00
CA GLU A 61 -7.98 -135.07 -59.36
C GLU A 61 -8.80 -134.41 -58.25
N LEU A 62 -9.46 -133.30 -58.58
CA LEU A 62 -10.22 -132.46 -57.66
C LEU A 62 -11.70 -132.79 -57.79
N GLN A 63 -12.43 -132.83 -56.68
CA GLN A 63 -13.90 -132.90 -56.77
C GLN A 63 -14.44 -131.65 -57.46
N LYS A 64 -15.61 -131.78 -58.09
CA LYS A 64 -16.31 -130.65 -58.71
C LYS A 64 -16.60 -129.57 -57.66
N GLY A 65 -16.33 -128.30 -57.97
CA GLY A 65 -16.49 -127.17 -57.05
C GLY A 65 -15.39 -126.99 -55.99
N THR A 66 -14.28 -127.73 -56.09
CA THR A 66 -13.16 -127.68 -55.14
C THR A 66 -12.45 -126.33 -55.21
N ARG A 67 -12.27 -125.71 -54.04
CA ARG A 67 -11.38 -124.55 -53.87
C ARG A 67 -9.92 -124.99 -53.83
N ILE A 68 -9.11 -124.31 -54.63
CA ILE A 68 -7.65 -124.26 -54.58
C ILE A 68 -7.28 -122.91 -53.97
N GLN A 69 -6.62 -122.91 -52.82
CA GLN A 69 -6.11 -121.71 -52.17
C GLN A 69 -4.59 -121.73 -52.25
N ILE A 70 -4.01 -120.63 -52.71
CA ILE A 70 -2.57 -120.45 -52.78
C ILE A 70 -2.22 -119.26 -51.91
N GLU A 71 -1.28 -119.46 -51.03
CA GLU A 71 -0.84 -118.46 -50.06
C GLU A 71 0.68 -118.40 -50.09
N VAL A 72 1.23 -117.18 -49.95
CA VAL A 72 2.66 -116.96 -49.71
C VAL A 72 2.93 -116.43 -48.31
N ASP A 73 4.15 -116.62 -47.80
CA ASP A 73 4.58 -116.08 -46.50
C ASP A 73 4.53 -114.53 -46.45
N GLU A 74 4.52 -113.94 -45.24
CA GLU A 74 4.59 -112.48 -45.04
C GLU A 74 5.80 -111.86 -45.76
N GLY A 75 5.62 -110.69 -46.35
CA GLY A 75 6.65 -110.01 -47.14
C GLY A 75 6.71 -110.44 -48.61
N TYR A 76 5.84 -111.36 -49.03
CA TYR A 76 5.66 -111.74 -50.44
C TYR A 76 4.20 -111.55 -50.88
N ALA A 77 4.01 -111.43 -52.19
CA ALA A 77 2.70 -111.42 -52.84
C ALA A 77 2.71 -112.33 -54.07
N ILE A 78 1.55 -112.94 -54.37
CA ILE A 78 1.42 -113.87 -55.49
C ILE A 78 1.28 -113.05 -56.77
N ARG A 79 2.11 -113.32 -57.76
CA ARG A 79 2.02 -112.63 -59.06
C ARG A 79 1.29 -113.48 -60.09
N TRP A 80 1.51 -114.79 -60.08
CA TRP A 80 0.85 -115.69 -61.01
C TRP A 80 0.82 -117.14 -60.51
N VAL A 81 -0.07 -117.94 -61.08
CA VAL A 81 -0.24 -119.37 -60.85
C VAL A 81 -0.48 -120.06 -62.18
N ILE A 82 0.23 -121.14 -62.49
CA ILE A 82 0.03 -121.96 -63.68
C ILE A 82 -0.48 -123.33 -63.22
N LEU A 83 -1.69 -123.68 -63.63
CA LEU A 83 -2.24 -125.03 -63.56
C LEU A 83 -1.89 -125.74 -64.87
N ARG A 84 -0.89 -126.60 -64.83
CA ARG A 84 -0.35 -127.28 -66.00
C ARG A 84 -1.09 -128.59 -66.25
N ASP A 85 -1.36 -128.84 -67.52
CA ASP A 85 -2.02 -130.00 -68.08
C ASP A 85 -3.30 -130.33 -67.33
N THR A 86 -4.31 -129.50 -67.58
CA THR A 86 -5.60 -129.63 -66.94
C THR A 86 -6.52 -130.57 -67.71
N GLU A 87 -7.39 -131.29 -67.02
CA GLU A 87 -8.44 -132.10 -67.64
C GLU A 87 -9.76 -131.92 -66.86
N GLY A 88 -10.77 -132.73 -67.17
CA GLY A 88 -12.05 -132.68 -66.47
C GLY A 88 -13.05 -131.69 -67.07
N GLY A 89 -12.91 -131.34 -68.34
CA GLY A 89 -13.85 -130.45 -69.01
C GLY A 89 -13.71 -130.45 -70.52
N LYS A 90 -14.43 -129.55 -71.18
CA LYS A 90 -14.29 -129.35 -72.63
C LYS A 90 -12.85 -129.00 -73.00
N ARG A 91 -12.42 -129.35 -74.22
CA ARG A 91 -11.08 -129.04 -74.75
C ARG A 91 -10.84 -127.53 -74.73
N TYR A 92 -9.57 -127.12 -74.64
CA TYR A 92 -9.19 -125.70 -74.63
C TYR A 92 -9.67 -124.92 -75.87
N SER A 93 -9.86 -125.59 -77.01
CA SER A 93 -10.36 -125.00 -78.26
C SER A 93 -11.85 -124.64 -78.21
N ASP A 94 -12.58 -125.15 -77.20
CA ASP A 94 -13.95 -124.74 -76.92
C ASP A 94 -13.93 -123.49 -76.01
N PRO A 95 -14.70 -122.44 -76.31
CA PRO A 95 -14.78 -121.24 -75.45
C PRO A 95 -15.14 -121.55 -73.99
N GLU A 96 -15.90 -122.62 -73.75
CA GLU A 96 -16.24 -123.05 -72.39
C GLU A 96 -15.07 -123.76 -71.70
N GLY A 97 -14.04 -124.23 -72.41
CA GLY A 97 -12.93 -124.99 -71.84
C GLY A 97 -12.23 -124.28 -70.67
N ILE A 98 -12.10 -122.95 -70.71
CA ILE A 98 -11.41 -122.19 -69.66
C ILE A 98 -12.18 -122.22 -68.34
N LYS A 99 -13.49 -122.50 -68.41
CA LYS A 99 -14.38 -122.65 -67.26
C LYS A 99 -14.16 -123.93 -66.47
N ARG A 100 -13.11 -124.71 -66.78
CA ARG A 100 -12.56 -125.74 -65.87
C ARG A 100 -12.19 -125.16 -64.50
N ILE A 101 -11.85 -123.86 -64.48
CA ILE A 101 -11.88 -123.02 -63.27
C ILE A 101 -13.08 -122.08 -63.36
N SER A 102 -13.91 -122.00 -62.33
CA SER A 102 -15.10 -121.14 -62.33
C SER A 102 -14.81 -119.67 -61.98
N SER A 103 -13.79 -119.41 -61.15
CA SER A 103 -13.43 -118.06 -60.68
C SER A 103 -12.04 -118.03 -60.03
N VAL A 104 -11.49 -116.82 -59.89
CA VAL A 104 -10.23 -116.53 -59.18
C VAL A 104 -10.38 -115.28 -58.29
N THR A 105 -9.41 -115.00 -57.41
CA THR A 105 -9.38 -113.77 -56.57
C THR A 105 -9.61 -112.50 -57.41
N PRO A 106 -10.50 -111.57 -56.98
CA PRO A 106 -10.70 -110.29 -57.66
C PRO A 106 -9.37 -109.55 -57.91
N GLY A 107 -9.21 -108.97 -59.10
CA GLY A 107 -7.95 -108.35 -59.52
C GLY A 107 -6.96 -109.32 -60.18
N TYR A 108 -7.10 -110.64 -60.01
CA TYR A 108 -6.35 -111.62 -60.80
C TYR A 108 -7.16 -112.01 -62.03
N LYS A 109 -6.48 -112.10 -63.18
CA LYS A 109 -7.04 -112.56 -64.45
C LYS A 109 -6.57 -113.97 -64.74
N TYR A 110 -7.32 -114.75 -65.52
CA TYR A 110 -6.87 -116.09 -65.93
C TYR A 110 -7.20 -116.41 -67.38
N TYR A 111 -6.37 -117.24 -68.02
CA TYR A 111 -6.46 -117.61 -69.44
C TYR A 111 -5.76 -118.94 -69.70
N PHE A 112 -6.05 -119.60 -70.83
CA PHE A 112 -5.27 -120.76 -71.28
C PHE A 112 -3.94 -120.31 -71.89
N GLU A 113 -2.82 -120.93 -71.50
CA GLU A 113 -1.46 -120.51 -71.86
C GLU A 113 -1.23 -120.33 -73.37
N ARG A 114 -1.94 -121.08 -74.23
CA ARG A 114 -1.85 -120.96 -75.70
C ARG A 114 -2.29 -119.59 -76.26
N ASN A 115 -3.04 -118.81 -75.47
CA ASN A 115 -3.72 -117.58 -75.93
C ASN A 115 -3.15 -116.25 -75.41
N ALA A 116 -2.03 -116.18 -74.67
CA ALA A 116 -1.23 -114.95 -74.46
C ALA A 116 -0.18 -115.13 -73.35
N ILE A 117 1.07 -115.45 -73.66
CA ILE A 117 2.14 -115.48 -72.63
C ILE A 117 2.65 -114.06 -72.28
N SER A 118 2.37 -113.04 -73.10
CA SER A 118 2.89 -111.67 -72.92
C SER A 118 2.31 -110.90 -71.73
N ASN A 119 1.02 -111.08 -71.42
CA ASN A 119 0.34 -110.20 -70.44
C ASN A 119 0.69 -110.53 -68.97
N SER A 120 1.21 -111.73 -68.71
CA SER A 120 1.64 -112.17 -67.36
C SER A 120 3.11 -111.87 -67.09
N HIS A 121 3.83 -111.32 -68.08
CA HIS A 121 5.29 -111.16 -68.04
C HIS A 121 5.98 -112.45 -67.55
N ILE A 122 5.67 -113.61 -68.13
CA ILE A 122 6.33 -114.90 -67.83
C ILE A 122 7.15 -115.29 -69.07
N SER A 123 8.45 -115.55 -68.94
CA SER A 123 9.29 -116.06 -70.04
C SER A 123 9.42 -117.59 -69.95
N GLY A 124 9.31 -118.29 -71.09
CA GLY A 124 9.55 -119.75 -71.16
C GLY A 124 8.32 -120.67 -71.23
N GLY A 125 7.10 -120.15 -71.45
CA GLY A 125 5.91 -120.97 -71.72
C GLY A 125 5.86 -121.52 -73.16
N ASN A 126 5.73 -122.84 -73.30
CA ASN A 126 5.61 -123.65 -74.54
C ASN A 126 6.36 -123.20 -75.81
N GLN A 127 7.62 -122.74 -75.70
CA GLN A 127 8.52 -122.68 -76.85
C GLN A 127 9.00 -124.11 -77.17
N ASN A 128 8.77 -124.58 -78.39
CA ASN A 128 9.22 -125.88 -78.97
C ASN A 128 8.26 -127.09 -78.93
N GLN A 129 6.95 -126.92 -78.69
CA GLN A 129 5.98 -128.04 -78.74
C GLN A 129 6.37 -129.24 -77.83
N LEU A 130 7.06 -128.98 -76.73
CA LEU A 130 7.62 -130.00 -75.84
C LEU A 130 6.58 -130.58 -74.84
N ASN A 131 5.30 -130.23 -74.98
CA ASN A 131 4.19 -130.78 -74.21
C ASN A 131 2.97 -130.86 -75.14
N ASP A 132 2.53 -132.07 -75.45
CA ASP A 132 1.44 -132.36 -76.41
C ASP A 132 0.03 -132.00 -75.89
N ASP A 133 -0.07 -131.38 -74.71
CA ASP A 133 -1.34 -131.08 -74.04
C ASP A 133 -1.63 -129.58 -74.00
N ASP A 134 -2.58 -129.15 -74.85
CA ASP A 134 -3.04 -127.76 -75.00
C ASP A 134 -3.86 -127.22 -73.80
N ASN A 135 -3.65 -127.72 -72.59
CA ASN A 135 -4.60 -127.60 -71.48
C ASN A 135 -4.12 -126.80 -70.25
N ASN A 136 -3.11 -125.93 -70.34
CA ASN A 136 -2.59 -125.18 -69.18
C ASN A 136 -3.38 -123.90 -68.89
N ILE A 137 -3.76 -123.63 -67.64
CA ILE A 137 -4.44 -122.38 -67.22
C ILE A 137 -3.50 -121.52 -66.38
N VAL A 138 -3.32 -120.25 -66.75
CA VAL A 138 -2.52 -119.26 -66.02
C VAL A 138 -3.44 -118.25 -65.34
N VAL A 139 -3.23 -117.99 -64.05
CA VAL A 139 -3.87 -116.94 -63.24
C VAL A 139 -2.82 -115.90 -62.88
N TYR A 140 -3.05 -114.59 -63.02
CA TYR A 140 -2.01 -113.56 -62.80
C TYR A 140 -2.53 -112.15 -62.43
N ASN A 141 -1.68 -111.37 -61.76
CA ASN A 141 -1.76 -109.90 -61.60
C ASN A 141 -0.34 -109.33 -61.41
N TYR A 142 0.13 -108.46 -62.30
CA TYR A 142 1.50 -107.93 -62.26
C TYR A 142 1.78 -107.03 -61.05
N ASP A 143 0.81 -106.23 -60.59
CA ASP A 143 0.98 -105.41 -59.40
C ASP A 143 1.13 -106.24 -58.12
N ALA A 144 0.78 -107.54 -58.19
CA ALA A 144 0.82 -108.52 -57.11
C ALA A 144 0.24 -107.95 -55.80
N PRO A 145 -1.04 -107.53 -55.79
CA PRO A 145 -1.62 -106.87 -54.63
C PRO A 145 -1.93 -107.84 -53.48
N GLU A 146 -2.07 -109.14 -53.77
CA GLU A 146 -2.56 -110.10 -52.80
C GLU A 146 -1.51 -111.14 -52.41
N LYS A 147 -1.44 -111.40 -51.10
CA LYS A 147 -0.68 -112.52 -50.51
C LYS A 147 -1.39 -113.87 -50.71
N ILE A 148 -2.71 -113.87 -50.89
CA ILE A 148 -3.54 -115.08 -51.02
C ILE A 148 -4.36 -115.02 -52.30
N VAL A 149 -4.22 -116.05 -53.13
CA VAL A 149 -4.98 -116.22 -54.38
C VAL A 149 -5.82 -117.49 -54.29
N TYR A 150 -7.13 -117.33 -54.48
CA TYR A 150 -8.11 -118.41 -54.52
C TYR A 150 -8.51 -118.70 -55.95
N MET A 151 -8.78 -119.98 -56.25
CA MET A 151 -9.33 -120.46 -57.50
C MET A 151 -10.32 -121.60 -57.21
N TRP A 152 -11.30 -121.82 -58.07
CA TRP A 152 -12.30 -122.89 -57.88
C TRP A 152 -12.42 -123.77 -59.11
N SER A 153 -12.40 -125.09 -58.95
CA SER A 153 -12.70 -126.01 -60.04
C SER A 153 -14.18 -125.92 -60.43
N HIS A 154 -14.50 -126.23 -61.68
CA HIS A 154 -15.88 -126.23 -62.18
C HIS A 154 -16.79 -127.16 -61.33
N ASN A 155 -18.07 -126.80 -61.23
CA ASN A 155 -19.10 -127.66 -60.63
C ASN A 155 -20.07 -128.25 -61.68
N ASN A 156 -19.62 -128.38 -62.93
CA ASN A 156 -20.48 -128.84 -64.02
C ASN A 156 -20.74 -130.35 -63.93
N SER A 157 -22.01 -130.74 -63.77
CA SER A 157 -22.41 -132.15 -63.64
C SER A 157 -22.10 -132.99 -64.88
N LYS A 158 -22.07 -132.39 -66.08
CA LYS A 158 -21.82 -133.08 -67.36
C LYS A 158 -20.35 -133.30 -67.71
N TRP A 159 -19.42 -132.74 -66.94
CA TRP A 159 -17.99 -132.88 -67.17
C TRP A 159 -17.37 -133.89 -66.22
N ASP A 160 -16.18 -134.41 -66.53
CA ASP A 160 -15.43 -135.21 -65.57
C ASP A 160 -14.90 -134.35 -64.41
N GLN A 161 -14.29 -134.96 -63.39
CA GLN A 161 -13.64 -134.20 -62.33
C GLN A 161 -12.46 -133.39 -62.87
N PHE A 162 -12.29 -132.14 -62.41
CA PHE A 162 -11.14 -131.32 -62.78
C PHE A 162 -9.84 -132.00 -62.37
N LYS A 163 -8.90 -132.07 -63.31
CA LYS A 163 -7.57 -132.61 -63.05
C LYS A 163 -6.50 -131.59 -63.39
N VAL A 164 -5.38 -131.63 -62.69
CA VAL A 164 -4.20 -130.80 -62.98
C VAL A 164 -2.94 -131.59 -62.67
N ARG A 165 -1.95 -131.53 -63.56
CA ARG A 165 -0.70 -132.26 -63.39
C ARG A 165 0.26 -131.54 -62.45
N ASP A 166 0.60 -130.29 -62.78
CA ASP A 166 1.50 -129.48 -61.97
C ASP A 166 0.82 -128.15 -61.61
N ILE A 167 1.04 -127.68 -60.38
CA ILE A 167 0.68 -126.32 -59.96
C ILE A 167 1.96 -125.54 -59.77
N ILE A 168 2.10 -124.41 -60.45
CA ILE A 168 3.29 -123.57 -60.40
C ILE A 168 2.89 -122.20 -59.90
N VAL A 169 3.56 -121.67 -58.90
CA VAL A 169 3.19 -120.40 -58.28
C VAL A 169 4.36 -119.46 -58.34
N GLY A 170 4.22 -118.32 -59.00
CA GLY A 170 5.18 -117.23 -59.01
C GLY A 170 4.81 -116.14 -58.02
N TYR A 171 5.79 -115.68 -57.26
CA TYR A 171 5.63 -114.68 -56.21
C TYR A 171 6.75 -113.63 -56.27
N VAL A 172 6.52 -112.47 -55.64
CA VAL A 172 7.46 -111.34 -55.55
C VAL A 172 7.47 -110.74 -54.15
N ARG A 173 8.50 -109.96 -53.79
CA ARG A 173 8.52 -109.24 -52.50
C ARG A 173 7.43 -108.16 -52.43
N ALA A 174 6.93 -107.88 -51.24
CA ALA A 174 5.96 -106.80 -50.97
C ALA A 174 6.52 -105.82 -49.90
N PRO A 175 7.41 -104.88 -50.28
CA PRO A 175 8.08 -103.97 -49.33
C PRO A 175 7.13 -102.97 -48.67
N LYS A 176 7.40 -102.59 -47.40
CA LYS A 176 6.58 -101.62 -46.64
C LYS A 176 7.15 -100.20 -46.72
N VAL A 177 6.94 -99.53 -47.86
CA VAL A 177 7.35 -98.13 -48.08
C VAL A 177 6.58 -97.19 -47.13
N ARG A 178 7.28 -96.29 -46.43
CA ARG A 178 6.67 -95.31 -45.50
C ARG A 178 7.50 -94.04 -45.36
N PHE A 179 6.85 -92.91 -45.05
CA PHE A 179 7.56 -91.71 -44.60
C PHE A 179 8.01 -91.87 -43.14
N GLU A 180 9.06 -91.14 -42.74
CA GLU A 180 9.58 -91.17 -41.36
C GLU A 180 8.54 -90.69 -40.32
N ARG A 181 7.64 -89.77 -40.72
CA ARG A 181 6.56 -89.25 -39.91
C ARG A 181 5.25 -89.23 -40.69
N ASP A 182 4.14 -89.48 -39.99
CA ASP A 182 2.79 -89.40 -40.55
C ASP A 182 2.36 -87.94 -40.81
N ARG A 183 2.98 -86.99 -40.09
CA ARG A 183 2.69 -85.56 -40.21
C ARG A 183 3.91 -84.68 -39.94
N TYR A 184 4.02 -83.60 -40.71
CA TYR A 184 4.98 -82.51 -40.52
C TYR A 184 4.24 -81.18 -40.41
N ASP A 185 4.51 -80.43 -39.34
CA ASP A 185 4.03 -79.07 -39.14
C ASP A 185 5.22 -78.09 -39.21
N MET A 186 5.09 -77.03 -40.00
CA MET A 186 6.11 -76.00 -40.18
C MET A 186 5.51 -74.62 -40.43
N TYR A 187 6.32 -73.57 -40.40
CA TYR A 187 5.92 -72.19 -40.64
C TYR A 187 6.34 -71.72 -42.03
N TYR A 188 5.49 -70.93 -42.69
CA TYR A 188 5.73 -70.35 -44.00
C TYR A 188 6.53 -69.05 -43.87
N THR A 189 7.86 -69.11 -44.03
CA THR A 189 8.77 -67.97 -43.84
C THR A 189 9.41 -67.49 -45.15
N SER A 190 9.87 -66.23 -45.19
CA SER A 190 10.22 -65.50 -46.43
C SER A 190 11.61 -65.78 -47.03
N ILE A 191 12.46 -66.64 -46.45
CA ILE A 191 13.84 -66.92 -46.96
C ILE A 191 14.22 -68.42 -46.70
N PRO A 192 14.82 -69.14 -47.67
CA PRO A 192 14.14 -70.17 -48.45
C PRO A 192 13.75 -71.42 -47.63
N SER A 193 12.63 -71.37 -46.91
CA SER A 193 11.96 -72.56 -46.34
C SER A 193 10.81 -73.06 -47.22
N SER A 194 10.63 -72.47 -48.41
CA SER A 194 9.58 -72.92 -49.33
C SER A 194 9.82 -74.32 -49.86
N PHE A 195 11.03 -74.88 -49.74
CA PHE A 195 11.36 -76.26 -50.08
C PHE A 195 11.48 -77.15 -48.84
N PHE A 196 10.61 -78.15 -48.73
CA PHE A 196 10.67 -79.17 -47.70
C PHE A 196 10.69 -80.56 -48.32
N LYS A 197 11.56 -81.45 -47.86
CA LYS A 197 11.61 -82.84 -48.33
C LYS A 197 11.28 -83.79 -47.17
N PRO A 198 10.06 -84.35 -47.12
CA PRO A 198 9.75 -85.45 -46.24
C PRO A 198 10.68 -86.64 -46.51
N VAL A 199 11.25 -87.22 -45.47
CA VAL A 199 12.15 -88.37 -45.60
C VAL A 199 11.31 -89.62 -45.88
N LEU A 200 11.57 -90.26 -47.02
CA LEU A 200 10.92 -91.48 -47.46
C LEU A 200 11.85 -92.68 -47.25
N ASN A 201 11.34 -93.72 -46.58
CA ASN A 201 12.02 -94.99 -46.43
C ASN A 201 11.48 -96.00 -47.46
N TYR A 202 12.36 -96.42 -48.38
CA TYR A 202 12.05 -97.37 -49.45
C TYR A 202 12.03 -98.84 -48.99
N ASP A 203 12.44 -99.11 -47.74
CA ASP A 203 12.69 -100.46 -47.23
C ASP A 203 13.60 -101.23 -48.21
N THR A 204 13.20 -102.39 -48.72
CA THR A 204 13.93 -103.14 -49.76
C THR A 204 13.39 -102.90 -51.19
N HIS A 205 12.55 -101.89 -51.42
CA HIS A 205 12.02 -101.61 -52.76
C HIS A 205 13.11 -101.03 -53.67
N ASN A 206 13.21 -101.54 -54.90
CA ASN A 206 14.31 -101.26 -55.82
C ASN A 206 14.01 -100.20 -56.91
N VAL A 207 12.96 -99.40 -56.73
CA VAL A 207 12.51 -98.40 -57.72
C VAL A 207 12.28 -97.08 -56.99
N ASN A 208 12.69 -95.97 -57.61
CA ASN A 208 12.44 -94.64 -57.09
C ASN A 208 10.94 -94.35 -57.09
N ALA A 209 10.48 -93.69 -56.03
CA ALA A 209 9.08 -93.32 -55.89
C ALA A 209 8.76 -92.14 -56.80
N GLU A 210 7.60 -92.20 -57.44
CA GLU A 210 6.96 -91.03 -58.02
C GLU A 210 6.20 -90.28 -56.93
N PHE A 211 6.33 -88.96 -56.93
CA PHE A 211 5.78 -88.10 -55.90
C PHE A 211 4.64 -87.27 -56.44
N LYS A 212 3.55 -87.16 -55.67
CA LYS A 212 2.42 -86.29 -55.98
C LYS A 212 1.91 -85.60 -54.72
N VAL A 213 1.28 -84.45 -54.91
CA VAL A 213 0.47 -83.76 -53.91
C VAL A 213 -0.98 -83.78 -54.35
N ASP A 214 -1.89 -83.76 -53.39
CA ASP A 214 -3.34 -83.67 -53.62
C ASP A 214 -3.80 -82.28 -54.04
N ASN A 215 -3.09 -81.21 -53.66
CA ASN A 215 -3.47 -79.82 -53.99
C ASN A 215 -2.29 -78.95 -54.47
N ASN A 216 -2.25 -78.72 -55.80
CA ASN A 216 -1.22 -77.92 -56.47
C ASN A 216 -1.34 -76.40 -56.27
N ASP A 217 -2.44 -75.91 -55.69
CA ASP A 217 -2.65 -74.50 -55.34
C ASP A 217 -2.04 -74.14 -53.98
N ILE A 218 -1.73 -75.15 -53.16
CA ILE A 218 -1.08 -74.97 -51.85
C ILE A 218 0.43 -75.26 -51.97
N ALA A 219 0.80 -76.38 -52.60
CA ALA A 219 2.20 -76.73 -52.83
C ALA A 219 2.39 -77.47 -54.15
N THR A 220 3.58 -77.42 -54.73
CA THR A 220 3.97 -78.22 -55.90
C THR A 220 5.13 -79.14 -55.52
N VAL A 221 5.27 -80.31 -56.14
CA VAL A 221 6.39 -81.22 -55.89
C VAL A 221 7.33 -81.33 -57.08
N THR A 222 8.65 -81.33 -56.84
CA THR A 222 9.66 -81.68 -57.84
C THR A 222 9.80 -83.20 -58.01
N SER A 223 10.40 -83.65 -59.12
CA SER A 223 10.69 -85.06 -59.38
C SER A 223 11.57 -85.73 -58.32
N GLY A 224 12.37 -84.96 -57.56
CA GLY A 224 13.23 -85.44 -56.47
C GLY A 224 12.55 -85.52 -55.09
N GLY A 225 11.24 -85.25 -55.02
CA GLY A 225 10.44 -85.32 -53.79
C GLY A 225 10.51 -84.09 -52.88
N PHE A 226 10.88 -82.91 -53.42
CA PHE A 226 10.84 -81.65 -52.66
C PHE A 226 9.50 -80.95 -52.87
N LEU A 227 8.83 -80.63 -51.76
CA LEU A 227 7.61 -79.81 -51.72
C LEU A 227 7.97 -78.33 -51.75
N LYS A 228 7.45 -77.60 -52.74
CA LYS A 228 7.47 -76.14 -52.83
C LYS A 228 6.11 -75.55 -52.44
N PHE A 229 6.00 -74.93 -51.26
CA PHE A 229 4.75 -74.28 -50.84
C PHE A 229 4.58 -72.90 -51.51
N LYS A 230 3.36 -72.60 -51.96
CA LYS A 230 2.96 -71.30 -52.55
C LYS A 230 2.24 -70.39 -51.56
N ARG A 231 1.60 -70.99 -50.55
CA ARG A 231 0.88 -70.33 -49.46
C ARG A 231 0.71 -71.31 -48.30
N PRO A 232 0.43 -70.82 -47.07
CA PRO A 232 0.02 -71.65 -45.95
C PRO A 232 -1.16 -72.56 -46.30
N GLY A 233 -1.17 -73.76 -45.73
CA GLY A 233 -2.12 -74.80 -46.04
C GLY A 233 -1.56 -76.19 -45.75
N THR A 234 -2.43 -77.18 -45.89
CA THR A 234 -2.12 -78.59 -45.66
C THR A 234 -2.23 -79.35 -46.97
N VAL A 235 -1.25 -80.21 -47.26
CA VAL A 235 -1.26 -81.11 -48.41
C VAL A 235 -0.97 -82.54 -47.98
N VAL A 236 -1.55 -83.51 -48.68
CA VAL A 236 -1.20 -84.92 -48.58
C VAL A 236 -0.14 -85.23 -49.62
N PHE A 237 1.07 -85.52 -49.16
CA PHE A 237 2.20 -85.88 -49.99
C PHE A 237 2.29 -87.40 -50.14
N THR A 238 2.10 -87.89 -51.36
CA THR A 238 2.05 -89.34 -51.65
C THR A 238 3.26 -89.77 -52.46
N ALA A 239 3.93 -90.82 -52.01
CA ALA A 239 4.99 -91.52 -52.74
C ALA A 239 4.46 -92.85 -53.26
N THR A 240 4.64 -93.11 -54.55
CA THR A 240 4.22 -94.36 -55.21
C THR A 240 5.44 -95.04 -55.81
N CYS A 241 5.76 -96.23 -55.32
CA CYS A 241 6.74 -97.12 -55.91
C CYS A 241 6.01 -98.10 -56.83
N SER A 242 6.24 -98.01 -58.14
CA SER A 242 5.64 -98.91 -59.12
C SER A 242 6.13 -100.35 -58.96
N ALA A 243 5.27 -101.33 -59.27
CA ALA A 243 5.67 -102.74 -59.27
C ALA A 243 6.86 -102.97 -60.22
N SER A 244 7.85 -103.72 -59.75
CA SER A 244 9.04 -104.11 -60.51
C SER A 244 9.06 -105.62 -60.71
N GLU A 245 10.04 -106.15 -61.46
CA GLU A 245 10.19 -107.59 -61.66
C GLU A 245 10.25 -108.39 -60.33
N ASN A 246 10.72 -107.75 -59.26
CA ASN A 246 10.99 -108.36 -57.95
C ASN A 246 10.18 -107.74 -56.79
N CYS A 247 9.33 -106.74 -57.06
CA CYS A 247 8.54 -106.08 -56.02
C CYS A 247 7.09 -105.84 -56.49
N ALA A 248 6.16 -106.06 -55.58
CA ALA A 248 4.78 -105.58 -55.68
C ALA A 248 4.77 -104.04 -55.61
N LYS A 249 3.71 -103.45 -56.16
CA LYS A 249 3.50 -102.00 -56.09
C LYS A 249 3.28 -101.56 -54.64
N ALA A 250 3.94 -100.50 -54.20
CA ALA A 250 3.80 -99.95 -52.85
C ALA A 250 3.49 -98.45 -52.88
N GLN A 251 2.59 -97.99 -52.01
CA GLN A 251 2.23 -96.57 -51.89
C GLN A 251 2.12 -96.18 -50.42
N CYS A 252 2.60 -94.99 -50.09
CA CYS A 252 2.39 -94.37 -48.78
C CYS A 252 2.19 -92.87 -48.91
N SER A 253 1.64 -92.25 -47.88
CA SER A 253 1.41 -90.81 -47.82
C SER A 253 1.80 -90.24 -46.45
N THR A 254 2.09 -88.94 -46.42
CA THR A 254 2.30 -88.14 -45.20
C THR A 254 1.59 -86.81 -45.37
N THR A 255 1.20 -86.18 -44.27
CA THR A 255 0.59 -84.85 -44.29
C THR A 255 1.64 -83.79 -43.99
N VAL A 256 1.74 -82.76 -44.82
CA VAL A 256 2.61 -81.61 -44.56
C VAL A 256 1.77 -80.34 -44.47
N THR A 257 1.82 -79.69 -43.31
CA THR A 257 1.12 -78.44 -43.04
C THR A 257 2.11 -77.31 -42.87
N THR A 258 1.99 -76.29 -43.72
CA THR A 258 2.62 -74.98 -43.49
C THR A 258 1.61 -74.03 -42.86
N LYS A 259 1.95 -73.45 -41.71
CA LYS A 259 1.16 -72.46 -40.97
C LYS A 259 1.71 -71.06 -41.24
N ARG A 260 0.87 -70.04 -41.11
CA ARG A 260 1.35 -68.66 -40.99
C ARG A 260 2.15 -68.54 -39.69
N ASP A 261 3.19 -67.73 -39.68
CA ASP A 261 3.98 -67.44 -38.48
C ASP A 261 3.26 -66.41 -37.61
N GLY A 262 3.24 -66.60 -36.29
CA GLY A 262 2.49 -65.71 -35.38
C GLY A 262 3.44 -64.85 -34.56
N VAL A 263 3.24 -63.53 -34.54
CA VAL A 263 3.91 -62.62 -33.60
C VAL A 263 2.98 -62.32 -32.43
N THR A 264 3.52 -62.21 -31.21
CA THR A 264 2.77 -61.76 -30.02
C THR A 264 3.38 -60.48 -29.49
N PHE A 265 2.66 -59.37 -29.62
CA PHE A 265 3.03 -58.10 -29.00
C PHE A 265 2.60 -58.09 -27.53
N THR A 266 3.42 -57.55 -26.63
CA THR A 266 3.09 -57.44 -25.19
C THR A 266 3.36 -56.03 -24.69
N SER A 267 2.72 -55.60 -23.61
CA SER A 267 3.02 -54.30 -23.01
C SER A 267 4.40 -54.25 -22.32
N VAL A 268 5.04 -55.41 -22.12
CA VAL A 268 6.36 -55.50 -21.48
C VAL A 268 7.41 -54.83 -22.37
N GLY A 269 8.10 -53.83 -21.82
CA GLY A 269 9.10 -53.04 -22.54
C GLY A 269 8.55 -51.76 -23.19
N LEU A 270 7.23 -51.52 -23.13
CA LEU A 270 6.62 -50.24 -23.52
C LEU A 270 6.54 -49.27 -22.33
N PRO A 271 6.73 -47.96 -22.56
CA PRO A 271 6.66 -46.96 -21.49
C PRO A 271 5.20 -46.64 -21.16
N ASP A 272 4.88 -46.53 -19.86
CA ASP A 272 3.59 -46.02 -19.38
C ASP A 272 3.52 -44.48 -19.42
N VAL A 273 4.67 -43.83 -19.31
CA VAL A 273 4.82 -42.38 -19.28
C VAL A 273 5.97 -41.98 -20.20
N LEU A 274 5.73 -40.98 -21.04
CA LEU A 274 6.75 -40.33 -21.86
C LEU A 274 6.78 -38.83 -21.58
N PHE A 275 7.96 -38.25 -21.73
CA PHE A 275 8.17 -36.83 -21.55
C PHE A 275 8.58 -36.16 -22.86
N SER A 276 8.09 -34.94 -23.09
CA SER A 276 8.14 -34.25 -24.39
C SER A 276 9.54 -34.07 -25.01
N ASN A 277 10.60 -34.04 -24.19
CA ASN A 277 11.96 -33.76 -24.64
C ASN A 277 12.76 -35.02 -25.05
N THR A 278 12.19 -36.23 -24.96
CA THR A 278 12.92 -37.46 -25.28
C THR A 278 12.05 -38.38 -26.15
N PRO A 279 12.37 -38.52 -27.45
CA PRO A 279 11.77 -39.54 -28.29
C PRO A 279 12.03 -40.95 -27.73
N HIS A 280 11.03 -41.82 -27.76
CA HIS A 280 11.18 -43.21 -27.34
C HIS A 280 11.40 -44.10 -28.56
N ASN A 281 12.49 -44.85 -28.57
CA ASN A 281 12.85 -45.73 -29.69
C ASN A 281 12.17 -47.09 -29.54
N LEU A 282 11.31 -47.46 -30.49
CA LEU A 282 10.63 -48.76 -30.49
C LEU A 282 11.47 -49.89 -31.13
N ARG A 283 12.64 -49.58 -31.69
CA ARG A 283 13.45 -50.56 -32.44
C ARG A 283 13.81 -51.79 -31.60
N ASP A 284 14.21 -51.60 -30.35
CA ASP A 284 14.59 -52.72 -29.48
C ASP A 284 13.37 -53.56 -29.08
N TYR A 285 12.23 -52.91 -28.79
CA TYR A 285 10.97 -53.59 -28.53
C TYR A 285 10.51 -54.43 -29.75
N LEU A 286 10.57 -53.86 -30.95
CA LEU A 286 10.18 -54.54 -32.18
C LEU A 286 11.15 -55.66 -32.57
N ASN A 287 12.46 -55.46 -32.43
CA ASN A 287 13.48 -56.49 -32.68
C ASN A 287 13.36 -57.70 -31.74
N ASN A 288 12.98 -57.47 -30.49
CA ASN A 288 12.82 -58.52 -29.49
C ASN A 288 11.47 -59.25 -29.59
N SER A 289 10.56 -58.80 -30.46
CA SER A 289 9.30 -59.49 -30.72
C SER A 289 9.58 -60.75 -31.56
N LYS A 290 9.66 -61.90 -30.89
CA LYS A 290 9.87 -63.20 -31.54
C LYS A 290 8.57 -63.75 -32.13
N THR A 291 8.69 -64.42 -33.27
CA THR A 291 7.56 -65.14 -33.87
C THR A 291 7.48 -66.57 -33.34
N LYS A 292 6.37 -67.26 -33.57
CA LYS A 292 6.15 -68.66 -33.13
C LYS A 292 7.14 -69.64 -33.78
N SER A 293 7.73 -69.30 -34.92
CA SER A 293 8.82 -70.07 -35.53
C SER A 293 10.17 -69.93 -34.81
N GLY A 294 10.31 -68.94 -33.91
CA GLY A 294 11.56 -68.61 -33.21
C GLY A 294 12.41 -67.54 -33.90
N GLU A 295 12.02 -67.11 -35.09
CA GLU A 295 12.68 -66.05 -35.86
C GLU A 295 12.37 -64.64 -35.32
N ASN A 296 13.15 -63.65 -35.77
CA ASN A 296 12.86 -62.24 -35.47
C ASN A 296 11.67 -61.76 -36.31
N PHE A 297 10.76 -60.99 -35.70
CA PHE A 297 9.69 -60.33 -36.43
C PHE A 297 10.23 -59.25 -37.38
N ASP A 298 9.84 -59.31 -38.65
CA ASP A 298 10.17 -58.28 -39.63
C ASP A 298 9.19 -57.10 -39.55
N TYR A 299 9.53 -56.11 -38.73
CA TYR A 299 8.73 -54.91 -38.56
C TYR A 299 8.80 -53.94 -39.76
N ASN A 300 9.56 -54.24 -40.82
CA ASN A 300 9.52 -53.47 -42.08
C ASN A 300 8.52 -54.06 -43.09
N ASP A 301 7.84 -55.16 -42.74
CA ASP A 301 6.79 -55.74 -43.58
C ASP A 301 5.64 -54.75 -43.79
N GLU A 302 5.17 -54.59 -45.03
CA GLU A 302 4.11 -53.64 -45.41
C GLU A 302 2.76 -53.89 -44.71
N SER A 303 2.57 -55.10 -44.19
CA SER A 303 1.37 -55.49 -43.44
C SER A 303 1.44 -55.14 -41.95
N PHE A 304 2.58 -54.66 -41.46
CA PHE A 304 2.76 -54.13 -40.12
C PHE A 304 2.56 -52.60 -40.08
N SER A 305 1.89 -52.10 -39.04
CA SER A 305 1.75 -50.67 -38.80
C SER A 305 1.68 -50.33 -37.32
N VAL A 306 2.12 -49.12 -36.98
CA VAL A 306 1.95 -48.52 -35.66
C VAL A 306 1.16 -47.22 -35.82
N THR A 307 0.03 -47.14 -35.14
CA THR A 307 -0.84 -45.96 -35.16
C THR A 307 -1.00 -45.37 -33.78
N SER A 308 -1.29 -44.07 -33.70
CA SER A 308 -1.63 -43.39 -32.46
C SER A 308 -3.09 -42.94 -32.50
N SER A 309 -3.80 -43.10 -31.39
CA SER A 309 -5.15 -42.54 -31.23
C SER A 309 -5.17 -41.02 -31.25
N ASN A 310 -4.04 -40.35 -30.94
CA ASN A 310 -3.92 -38.90 -30.94
C ASN A 310 -2.50 -38.45 -31.30
N ASN A 311 -2.28 -38.16 -32.58
CA ASN A 311 -1.00 -37.68 -33.09
C ASN A 311 -0.57 -36.30 -32.56
N ALA A 312 -1.49 -35.49 -32.02
CA ALA A 312 -1.13 -34.23 -31.36
C ALA A 312 -0.49 -34.48 -29.99
N VAL A 313 -0.72 -35.64 -29.36
CA VAL A 313 -0.10 -36.02 -28.09
C VAL A 313 1.16 -36.84 -28.33
N LEU A 314 1.05 -37.92 -29.09
CA LEU A 314 2.14 -38.83 -29.39
C LEU A 314 1.99 -39.31 -30.83
N ARG A 315 3.01 -39.11 -31.66
CA ARG A 315 3.01 -39.59 -33.05
C ARG A 315 4.09 -40.64 -33.27
N TYR A 316 3.81 -41.59 -34.14
CA TYR A 316 4.80 -42.54 -34.61
C TYR A 316 5.53 -41.99 -35.84
N ASP A 317 6.86 -41.91 -35.76
CA ASP A 317 7.76 -41.49 -36.82
C ASP A 317 8.94 -42.47 -36.83
N MET A 318 8.76 -43.56 -37.59
CA MET A 318 9.55 -44.78 -37.51
C MET A 318 11.07 -44.53 -37.35
N PRO A 319 11.74 -45.14 -36.35
CA PRO A 319 11.25 -46.08 -35.33
C PRO A 319 10.79 -45.42 -34.01
N TYR A 320 10.55 -44.11 -33.99
CA TYR A 320 10.37 -43.36 -32.74
C TYR A 320 8.91 -43.02 -32.44
N LEU A 321 8.55 -43.06 -31.16
CA LEU A 321 7.41 -42.32 -30.62
C LEU A 321 7.88 -40.91 -30.24
N LYS A 322 7.32 -39.91 -30.91
CA LYS A 322 7.70 -38.49 -30.75
C LYS A 322 6.54 -37.68 -30.19
N PHE A 323 6.86 -36.69 -29.37
CA PHE A 323 5.89 -35.73 -28.85
C PHE A 323 5.15 -35.01 -29.99
N GLY A 324 3.81 -35.00 -29.90
CA GLY A 324 2.95 -34.47 -30.96
C GLY A 324 2.68 -32.96 -30.88
N GLY A 325 3.00 -32.33 -29.74
CA GLY A 325 2.79 -30.90 -29.50
C GLY A 325 1.93 -30.56 -28.27
N THR A 326 1.13 -31.49 -27.76
CA THR A 326 0.34 -31.29 -26.52
C THR A 326 0.48 -32.46 -25.55
N ALA A 327 0.40 -32.19 -24.25
CA ALA A 327 0.30 -33.24 -23.24
C ALA A 327 -1.09 -33.90 -23.29
N GLY A 328 -1.16 -35.17 -22.92
CA GLY A 328 -2.38 -35.96 -23.01
C GLY A 328 -2.10 -37.45 -22.85
N GLU A 329 -3.16 -38.23 -23.03
CA GLU A 329 -3.06 -39.68 -23.18
C GLU A 329 -3.21 -40.04 -24.66
N ALA A 330 -2.33 -40.93 -25.14
CA ALA A 330 -2.40 -41.48 -26.48
C ALA A 330 -2.25 -43.00 -26.43
N THR A 331 -3.11 -43.71 -27.14
CA THR A 331 -3.04 -45.16 -27.29
C THR A 331 -2.27 -45.49 -28.56
N ILE A 332 -1.12 -46.12 -28.40
CA ILE A 332 -0.32 -46.65 -29.50
C ILE A 332 -0.80 -48.06 -29.81
N THR A 333 -1.16 -48.30 -31.07
CA THR A 333 -1.67 -49.59 -31.54
C THR A 333 -0.72 -50.18 -32.57
N PHE A 334 -0.14 -51.33 -32.22
CA PHE A 334 0.66 -52.18 -33.09
C PHE A 334 -0.28 -53.12 -33.82
N THR A 335 -0.24 -53.17 -35.15
CA THR A 335 -1.10 -54.03 -35.98
C THR A 335 -0.26 -54.79 -36.99
N GLN A 336 -0.29 -56.11 -36.91
CA GLN A 336 0.18 -57.01 -37.96
C GLN A 336 -1.06 -57.60 -38.66
N LYS A 337 -1.28 -57.27 -39.92
CA LYS A 337 -2.40 -57.83 -40.71
C LYS A 337 -2.09 -59.27 -41.12
N GLU A 338 -3.12 -60.06 -41.38
CA GLU A 338 -2.93 -61.42 -41.91
C GLU A 338 -2.32 -61.37 -43.32
N THR A 339 -1.24 -62.12 -43.54
CA THR A 339 -0.61 -62.33 -44.85
C THR A 339 -0.23 -63.79 -45.05
N ASN A 340 0.28 -64.17 -46.23
CA ASN A 340 0.88 -65.49 -46.43
C ASN A 340 1.97 -65.85 -45.43
N PHE A 341 2.65 -64.87 -44.84
CA PHE A 341 3.73 -65.08 -43.89
C PHE A 341 3.27 -64.97 -42.44
N TYR A 342 2.38 -64.02 -42.12
CA TYR A 342 2.01 -63.71 -40.73
C TYR A 342 0.54 -63.95 -40.40
N GLU A 343 0.27 -64.47 -39.19
CA GLU A 343 -1.05 -64.43 -38.55
C GLU A 343 -1.40 -62.98 -38.16
N ALA A 344 -2.70 -62.65 -38.10
CA ALA A 344 -3.12 -61.35 -37.58
C ALA A 344 -2.79 -61.21 -36.08
N ALA A 345 -2.19 -60.09 -35.69
CA ALA A 345 -1.91 -59.77 -34.29
C ALA A 345 -2.05 -58.26 -34.04
N SER A 346 -2.49 -57.88 -32.84
CA SER A 346 -2.54 -56.47 -32.43
C SER A 346 -2.34 -56.29 -30.92
N LEU A 347 -1.81 -55.13 -30.55
CA LEU A 347 -1.72 -54.66 -29.16
C LEU A 347 -1.96 -53.16 -29.13
N SER A 348 -2.82 -52.71 -28.22
CA SER A 348 -3.00 -51.29 -27.90
C SER A 348 -2.44 -51.02 -26.50
N HIS A 349 -1.62 -49.98 -26.36
CA HIS A 349 -1.03 -49.55 -25.08
C HIS A 349 -1.21 -48.03 -24.91
N THR A 350 -1.82 -47.60 -23.80
CA THR A 350 -2.05 -46.17 -23.50
C THR A 350 -0.87 -45.59 -22.76
N ILE A 351 -0.35 -44.48 -23.28
CA ILE A 351 0.83 -43.78 -22.77
C ILE A 351 0.41 -42.38 -22.33
N ILE A 352 0.78 -42.00 -21.10
CA ILE A 352 0.65 -40.62 -20.62
C ILE A 352 1.84 -39.82 -21.15
N VAL A 353 1.59 -38.73 -21.85
CA VAL A 353 2.62 -37.83 -22.33
C VAL A 353 2.53 -36.50 -21.61
N MET A 354 3.60 -36.14 -20.92
CA MET A 354 3.68 -34.89 -20.16
C MET A 354 4.80 -33.99 -20.65
N ARG A 355 4.55 -32.68 -20.66
CA ARG A 355 5.59 -31.71 -21.01
C ARG A 355 6.54 -31.53 -19.84
N ARG A 356 7.84 -31.44 -20.14
CA ARG A 356 8.88 -31.06 -19.19
C ARG A 356 9.91 -30.13 -19.82
N ASP A 357 10.54 -29.29 -19.02
CA ASP A 357 11.68 -28.48 -19.45
C ASP A 357 12.99 -29.28 -19.48
N GLN A 358 14.10 -28.58 -19.76
CA GLN A 358 15.43 -29.18 -19.87
C GLN A 358 15.94 -29.72 -18.54
N ASP A 359 15.49 -29.14 -17.42
CA ASP A 359 15.89 -29.51 -16.06
C ASP A 359 15.04 -30.66 -15.49
N GLY A 360 14.04 -31.12 -16.25
CA GLY A 360 13.14 -32.19 -15.85
C GLY A 360 11.92 -31.73 -15.04
N THR A 361 11.66 -30.42 -14.97
CA THR A 361 10.47 -29.88 -14.32
C THR A 361 9.25 -30.02 -15.22
N ILE A 362 8.17 -30.57 -14.66
CA ILE A 362 6.88 -30.72 -15.35
C ILE A 362 6.26 -29.35 -15.60
N LEU A 363 5.79 -29.12 -16.82
CA LEU A 363 5.15 -27.88 -17.26
C LEU A 363 3.63 -28.04 -17.27
N ILE A 364 2.92 -27.13 -16.62
CA ILE A 364 1.46 -27.18 -16.50
C ILE A 364 0.87 -25.83 -16.95
N LYS A 365 0.19 -25.81 -18.10
CA LYS A 365 -0.42 -24.58 -18.66
C LYS A 365 -1.94 -24.55 -18.56
N ASP A 366 -2.59 -25.68 -18.29
CA ASP A 366 -4.05 -25.80 -18.31
C ASP A 366 -4.58 -26.91 -17.37
N ALA A 367 -5.90 -27.00 -17.25
CA ALA A 367 -6.57 -27.94 -16.36
C ALA A 367 -6.37 -29.41 -16.77
N ASN A 368 -6.15 -29.70 -18.06
CA ASN A 368 -5.88 -31.07 -18.52
C ASN A 368 -4.49 -31.51 -18.06
N GLU A 369 -3.48 -30.64 -18.22
CA GLU A 369 -2.14 -30.90 -17.72
C GLU A 369 -2.08 -31.02 -16.18
N TRP A 370 -2.89 -30.24 -15.45
CA TRP A 370 -3.03 -30.42 -14.00
C TRP A 370 -3.55 -31.82 -13.64
N LYS A 371 -4.59 -32.29 -14.34
CA LYS A 371 -5.14 -33.65 -14.13
C LYS A 371 -4.12 -34.74 -14.45
N LEU A 372 -3.38 -34.60 -15.55
CA LEU A 372 -2.31 -35.54 -15.91
C LEU A 372 -1.22 -35.56 -14.84
N PHE A 373 -0.82 -34.40 -14.31
CA PHE A 373 0.14 -34.34 -13.22
C PHE A 373 -0.38 -35.04 -11.96
N CYS A 374 -1.66 -34.84 -11.61
CA CYS A 374 -2.30 -35.60 -10.53
C CYS A 374 -2.22 -37.12 -10.79
N LYS A 375 -2.45 -37.60 -12.02
CA LYS A 375 -2.30 -39.02 -12.37
C LYS A 375 -0.87 -39.53 -12.24
N LEU A 376 0.13 -38.75 -12.68
CA LEU A 376 1.54 -39.13 -12.53
C LEU A 376 1.91 -39.36 -11.05
N VAL A 377 1.44 -38.49 -10.16
CA VAL A 377 1.67 -38.64 -8.73
C VAL A 377 0.83 -39.80 -8.16
N ASN A 378 -0.48 -39.78 -8.38
CA ASN A 378 -1.43 -40.65 -7.69
C ASN A 378 -1.49 -42.08 -8.24
N GLU A 379 -1.38 -42.26 -9.56
CA GLU A 379 -1.53 -43.56 -10.23
C GLU A 379 -0.19 -44.19 -10.59
N LYS A 380 0.80 -43.37 -10.96
CA LYS A 380 2.14 -43.84 -11.38
C LYS A 380 3.21 -43.72 -10.28
N GLY A 381 2.87 -43.19 -9.10
CA GLY A 381 3.77 -43.13 -7.94
C GLY A 381 4.96 -42.18 -8.12
N MET A 382 4.90 -41.25 -9.07
CA MET A 382 5.99 -40.30 -9.36
C MET A 382 5.93 -39.09 -8.39
N THR A 383 6.09 -39.35 -7.09
CA THR A 383 5.82 -38.39 -6.01
C THR A 383 6.82 -37.24 -5.87
N ASN A 384 8.05 -37.42 -6.35
CA ASN A 384 9.15 -36.45 -6.22
C ASN A 384 9.31 -35.52 -7.44
N LEU A 385 8.32 -35.51 -8.35
CA LEU A 385 8.39 -34.68 -9.55
C LEU A 385 8.33 -33.18 -9.21
N ASN A 386 9.26 -32.40 -9.74
CA ASN A 386 9.14 -30.95 -9.73
C ASN A 386 8.15 -30.50 -10.80
N ALA A 387 7.35 -29.48 -10.51
CA ALA A 387 6.38 -28.92 -11.45
C ALA A 387 6.32 -27.40 -11.36
N LYS A 388 5.97 -26.75 -12.47
CA LYS A 388 5.69 -25.31 -12.50
C LYS A 388 4.50 -24.96 -13.37
N LEU A 389 3.74 -23.94 -12.95
CA LEU A 389 2.65 -23.39 -13.75
C LEU A 389 3.20 -22.43 -14.81
N GLU A 390 2.61 -22.43 -16.01
CA GLU A 390 2.94 -21.50 -17.10
C GLU A 390 1.82 -20.48 -17.38
N ALA A 391 0.66 -20.67 -16.76
CA ALA A 391 -0.50 -19.80 -16.88
C ALA A 391 -1.41 -19.95 -15.66
N ASP A 392 -2.35 -19.02 -15.52
CA ASP A 392 -3.46 -19.18 -14.59
C ASP A 392 -4.36 -20.34 -15.07
N ILE A 393 -4.74 -21.22 -14.14
CA ILE A 393 -5.48 -22.44 -14.44
C ILE A 393 -6.81 -22.42 -13.72
N ASN A 394 -7.90 -22.63 -14.46
CA ASN A 394 -9.23 -22.82 -13.89
C ASN A 394 -9.64 -24.30 -13.96
N LEU A 395 -9.72 -24.96 -12.81
CA LEU A 395 -10.14 -26.36 -12.70
C LEU A 395 -11.67 -26.53 -12.75
N GLY A 396 -12.43 -25.44 -12.68
CA GLY A 396 -13.89 -25.49 -12.64
C GLY A 396 -14.40 -26.34 -11.48
N GLY A 397 -15.37 -27.20 -11.76
CA GLY A 397 -15.94 -28.15 -10.80
C GLY A 397 -15.20 -29.49 -10.71
N ASP A 398 -14.19 -29.73 -11.55
CA ASP A 398 -13.50 -31.01 -11.60
C ASP A 398 -12.51 -31.12 -10.44
N ILE A 399 -12.79 -32.05 -9.51
CA ILE A 399 -11.93 -32.29 -8.34
C ILE A 399 -10.77 -33.18 -8.75
N ALA A 400 -9.61 -32.57 -8.95
CA ALA A 400 -8.34 -33.25 -9.21
C ALA A 400 -7.30 -32.76 -8.21
N MET A 401 -6.91 -33.64 -7.30
CA MET A 401 -6.05 -33.32 -6.17
C MET A 401 -4.74 -34.10 -6.25
N ILE A 402 -3.64 -33.45 -5.89
CA ILE A 402 -2.31 -34.04 -5.88
C ILE A 402 -2.10 -34.77 -4.55
N GLY A 403 -1.66 -36.03 -4.62
CA GLY A 403 -1.29 -36.85 -3.47
C GLY A 403 -2.41 -37.77 -2.97
N ARG A 404 -2.02 -38.97 -2.54
CA ARG A 404 -2.87 -39.94 -1.82
C ARG A 404 -2.07 -40.62 -0.70
N TYR A 405 -2.72 -41.47 0.10
CA TYR A 405 -2.15 -42.07 1.30
C TYR A 405 -0.77 -42.72 1.08
N ASP A 406 -0.63 -43.52 0.03
CA ASP A 406 0.56 -44.26 -0.40
C ASP A 406 1.42 -43.52 -1.44
N HIS A 407 0.92 -42.42 -2.03
CA HIS A 407 1.65 -41.59 -2.99
C HIS A 407 1.52 -40.11 -2.61
N LYS A 408 2.12 -39.73 -1.48
CA LYS A 408 2.13 -38.34 -1.02
C LYS A 408 3.10 -37.52 -1.85
N TYR A 409 2.74 -36.29 -2.20
CA TYR A 409 3.61 -35.45 -3.02
C TYR A 409 4.79 -34.89 -2.22
N ALA A 410 5.98 -34.97 -2.79
CA ALA A 410 7.24 -34.66 -2.12
C ALA A 410 8.19 -33.80 -3.00
N GLY A 411 7.73 -33.39 -4.20
CA GLY A 411 8.49 -32.55 -5.11
C GLY A 411 8.45 -31.05 -4.78
N THR A 412 9.09 -30.26 -5.64
CA THR A 412 8.96 -28.80 -5.66
C THR A 412 7.90 -28.36 -6.66
N PHE A 413 6.87 -27.67 -6.17
CA PHE A 413 5.83 -27.05 -6.98
C PHE A 413 5.99 -25.52 -6.99
N ASP A 414 6.30 -24.95 -8.16
CA ASP A 414 6.44 -23.50 -8.36
C ASP A 414 5.25 -22.94 -9.15
N GLY A 415 4.39 -22.18 -8.49
CA GLY A 415 3.26 -21.52 -9.15
C GLY A 415 3.67 -20.43 -10.15
N GLN A 416 4.93 -19.98 -10.17
CA GLN A 416 5.41 -18.86 -11.01
C GLN A 416 4.52 -17.62 -10.97
N ASN A 417 3.95 -17.37 -9.80
CA ASN A 417 2.96 -16.35 -9.55
C ASN A 417 1.58 -16.49 -10.23
N HIS A 418 1.30 -17.64 -10.82
CA HIS A 418 -0.01 -17.96 -11.40
C HIS A 418 -1.05 -18.38 -10.36
N THR A 419 -2.31 -18.27 -10.77
CA THR A 419 -3.48 -18.59 -9.98
C THR A 419 -4.11 -19.90 -10.40
N LEU A 420 -4.30 -20.81 -9.44
CA LEU A 420 -5.12 -22.00 -9.54
C LEU A 420 -6.53 -21.68 -9.00
N THR A 421 -7.51 -21.62 -9.88
CA THR A 421 -8.92 -21.38 -9.54
C THR A 421 -9.69 -22.69 -9.46
N LEU A 422 -10.42 -22.89 -8.36
CA LEU A 422 -11.23 -24.08 -8.10
C LEU A 422 -12.65 -23.69 -7.67
N ASN A 423 -13.66 -24.43 -8.13
CA ASN A 423 -15.07 -24.22 -7.76
C ASN A 423 -15.70 -25.57 -7.39
N TRP A 424 -15.22 -26.15 -6.30
CA TRP A 424 -15.54 -27.50 -5.91
C TRP A 424 -16.72 -27.54 -4.94
N ASN A 425 -17.71 -28.36 -5.25
CA ASN A 425 -18.88 -28.62 -4.42
C ASN A 425 -19.09 -30.13 -4.32
N THR A 426 -18.89 -30.71 -3.14
CA THR A 426 -18.85 -32.16 -2.95
C THR A 426 -19.46 -32.59 -1.62
N GLY A 427 -19.64 -33.89 -1.42
CA GLY A 427 -19.94 -34.49 -0.11
C GLY A 427 -18.72 -35.08 0.60
N GLU A 428 -17.56 -35.07 -0.07
CA GLU A 428 -16.34 -35.76 0.34
C GLU A 428 -15.51 -34.97 1.37
N SER A 429 -14.66 -35.69 2.09
CA SER A 429 -13.67 -35.12 3.02
C SER A 429 -12.29 -35.05 2.37
N ASP A 430 -11.32 -34.41 3.03
CA ASP A 430 -9.92 -34.28 2.61
C ASP A 430 -9.76 -33.49 1.30
N ILE A 431 -10.31 -32.27 1.25
CA ILE A 431 -10.42 -31.49 0.00
C ILE A 431 -9.45 -30.30 0.00
N ALA A 432 -8.42 -30.41 -0.85
CA ALA A 432 -7.50 -29.34 -1.20
C ALA A 432 -6.77 -29.64 -2.52
N PRO A 433 -6.23 -28.63 -3.24
CA PRO A 433 -5.41 -28.87 -4.44
C PRO A 433 -4.26 -29.86 -4.21
N PHE A 434 -3.61 -29.78 -3.04
CA PHE A 434 -2.66 -30.77 -2.56
C PHE A 434 -3.32 -31.54 -1.42
N ARG A 435 -3.86 -32.72 -1.73
CA ARG A 435 -4.51 -33.55 -0.70
C ARG A 435 -3.50 -34.01 0.35
N ARG A 436 -2.36 -34.56 -0.08
CA ARG A 436 -1.34 -35.07 0.85
C ARG A 436 0.07 -34.76 0.40
N VAL A 437 0.87 -34.20 1.31
CA VAL A 437 2.29 -33.90 1.06
C VAL A 437 3.21 -34.58 2.09
N ASP A 438 4.44 -34.86 1.66
CA ASP A 438 5.51 -35.46 2.48
C ASP A 438 6.87 -34.84 2.13
N GLY A 439 7.29 -33.83 2.88
CA GLY A 439 8.55 -33.11 2.60
C GLY A 439 8.52 -32.24 1.33
N ALA A 440 7.35 -31.72 0.94
CA ALA A 440 7.19 -30.95 -0.29
C ALA A 440 7.62 -29.48 -0.15
N THR A 441 8.03 -28.86 -1.27
CA THR A 441 8.21 -27.41 -1.36
C THR A 441 7.17 -26.81 -2.30
N ILE A 442 6.29 -25.94 -1.81
CA ILE A 442 5.28 -25.25 -2.63
C ILE A 442 5.55 -23.75 -2.55
N LYS A 443 5.76 -23.10 -3.70
CA LYS A 443 6.09 -21.68 -3.73
C LYS A 443 5.43 -20.90 -4.85
N ASN A 444 5.31 -19.59 -4.68
CA ASN A 444 4.83 -18.64 -5.70
C ASN A 444 3.43 -18.98 -6.26
N LEU A 445 2.57 -19.65 -5.48
CA LEU A 445 1.28 -20.15 -5.96
C LEU A 445 0.12 -19.35 -5.34
N ARG A 446 -0.83 -18.93 -6.17
CA ARG A 446 -2.11 -18.36 -5.72
C ARG A 446 -3.20 -19.42 -5.90
N THR A 447 -4.04 -19.64 -4.89
CA THR A 447 -5.28 -20.40 -5.02
C THR A 447 -6.47 -19.46 -4.85
N ALA A 448 -7.53 -19.68 -5.63
CA ALA A 448 -8.72 -18.82 -5.62
C ALA A 448 -9.99 -19.65 -5.89
N GLY A 449 -11.15 -19.05 -5.60
CA GLY A 449 -12.46 -19.64 -5.90
C GLY A 449 -13.16 -20.15 -4.65
N THR A 450 -13.81 -21.32 -4.73
CA THR A 450 -14.67 -21.85 -3.69
C THR A 450 -14.47 -23.35 -3.45
N ILE A 451 -14.50 -23.76 -2.18
CA ILE A 451 -14.65 -25.15 -1.75
C ILE A 451 -15.89 -25.23 -0.87
N LYS A 452 -16.87 -26.04 -1.26
CA LYS A 452 -18.05 -26.36 -0.47
C LYS A 452 -18.11 -27.86 -0.25
N SER A 453 -18.22 -28.29 0.99
CA SER A 453 -18.41 -29.71 1.28
C SER A 453 -19.26 -29.99 2.50
N SER A 454 -20.06 -31.06 2.46
CA SER A 454 -20.67 -31.64 3.67
C SER A 454 -19.72 -32.54 4.45
N GLY A 455 -18.52 -32.80 3.93
CA GLY A 455 -17.43 -33.48 4.61
C GLY A 455 -16.56 -32.55 5.47
N HIS A 456 -15.51 -33.14 6.05
CA HIS A 456 -14.55 -32.50 6.95
C HIS A 456 -13.13 -32.50 6.35
N PHE A 457 -12.19 -31.78 6.96
CA PHE A 457 -10.83 -31.55 6.45
C PHE A 457 -10.83 -30.86 5.08
N LEU A 458 -10.89 -29.52 5.13
CA LEU A 458 -10.97 -28.67 3.95
C LEU A 458 -9.86 -27.63 4.01
N ALA A 459 -9.09 -27.47 2.94
CA ALA A 459 -8.04 -26.46 2.92
C ALA A 459 -7.90 -25.71 1.60
N GLY A 460 -7.47 -24.46 1.72
CA GLY A 460 -7.23 -23.60 0.56
C GLY A 460 -6.02 -24.01 -0.28
N LEU A 461 -5.10 -24.82 0.26
CA LEU A 461 -3.91 -25.29 -0.46
C LEU A 461 -3.54 -26.75 -0.15
N ILE A 462 -3.27 -27.10 1.11
CA ILE A 462 -2.83 -28.43 1.53
C ILE A 462 -3.83 -29.01 2.52
N ASP A 463 -4.35 -30.21 2.29
CA ASP A 463 -5.18 -30.84 3.31
C ASP A 463 -4.31 -31.46 4.42
N GLU A 464 -3.51 -32.48 4.11
CA GLU A 464 -2.63 -33.14 5.07
C GLU A 464 -1.13 -32.98 4.76
N ALA A 465 -0.35 -32.58 5.77
CA ALA A 465 1.12 -32.51 5.70
C ALA A 465 1.80 -33.53 6.62
N SER A 466 2.78 -34.25 6.07
CA SER A 466 3.66 -35.19 6.79
C SER A 466 5.14 -34.99 6.42
N GLY A 467 6.07 -35.62 7.13
CA GLY A 467 7.50 -35.59 6.81
C GLY A 467 8.27 -34.42 7.42
N ASP A 468 9.59 -34.52 7.36
CA ASP A 468 10.49 -33.75 8.23
C ASP A 468 10.86 -32.37 7.67
N ASN A 469 10.35 -31.98 6.49
CA ASN A 469 10.71 -30.69 5.86
C ASN A 469 9.71 -30.22 4.79
N ASN A 470 8.54 -29.70 5.18
CA ASN A 470 7.62 -29.04 4.25
C ASN A 470 7.84 -27.53 4.24
N THR A 471 7.98 -26.93 3.06
CA THR A 471 8.18 -25.48 2.91
C THR A 471 7.09 -24.88 2.02
N ILE A 472 6.35 -23.91 2.53
CA ILE A 472 5.36 -23.14 1.79
C ILE A 472 5.79 -21.68 1.77
N SER A 473 6.03 -21.10 0.59
CA SER A 473 6.53 -19.73 0.51
C SER A 473 5.95 -18.89 -0.61
N ASN A 474 5.73 -17.59 -0.36
CA ASN A 474 5.19 -16.68 -1.37
C ASN A 474 3.83 -17.18 -1.95
N CYS A 475 2.97 -17.73 -1.10
CA CYS A 475 1.69 -18.31 -1.49
C CYS A 475 0.49 -17.48 -1.03
N VAL A 476 -0.57 -17.45 -1.84
CA VAL A 476 -1.83 -16.77 -1.51
C VAL A 476 -2.97 -17.78 -1.53
N SER A 477 -3.79 -17.81 -0.48
CA SER A 477 -5.07 -18.53 -0.47
C SER A 477 -6.22 -17.52 -0.43
N ALA A 478 -6.87 -17.34 -1.57
CA ALA A 478 -8.10 -16.57 -1.76
C ALA A 478 -9.31 -17.49 -1.97
N VAL A 479 -9.25 -18.71 -1.43
CA VAL A 479 -10.31 -19.73 -1.55
C VAL A 479 -11.35 -19.54 -0.45
N ASN A 480 -12.61 -19.37 -0.83
CA ASN A 480 -13.72 -19.36 0.11
C ASN A 480 -14.14 -20.78 0.46
N ILE A 481 -13.95 -21.19 1.71
CA ILE A 481 -14.26 -22.52 2.23
C ILE A 481 -15.61 -22.46 2.96
N THR A 482 -16.52 -23.37 2.62
CA THR A 482 -17.80 -23.54 3.31
C THR A 482 -18.01 -25.01 3.67
N SER A 483 -17.96 -25.35 4.96
CA SER A 483 -18.31 -26.70 5.43
C SER A 483 -19.76 -26.73 5.91
N SER A 484 -20.54 -27.70 5.45
CA SER A 484 -21.86 -28.04 6.02
C SER A 484 -21.80 -29.29 6.91
N TYR A 485 -20.61 -29.70 7.36
CA TYR A 485 -20.43 -30.82 8.28
C TYR A 485 -21.00 -30.46 9.65
N THR A 486 -22.00 -31.23 10.10
CA THR A 486 -22.75 -30.95 11.34
C THR A 486 -22.50 -31.93 12.46
N SER A 487 -21.73 -33.00 12.23
CA SER A 487 -21.55 -34.09 13.20
C SER A 487 -20.47 -33.80 14.26
N ASP A 488 -19.43 -33.06 13.91
CA ASP A 488 -18.31 -32.66 14.78
C ASP A 488 -17.59 -31.44 14.16
N ARG A 489 -16.36 -31.15 14.62
CA ARG A 489 -15.42 -30.16 14.08
C ARG A 489 -15.19 -30.34 12.58
N CYS A 490 -15.21 -29.24 11.82
CA CYS A 490 -15.06 -29.32 10.36
C CYS A 490 -13.61 -29.53 9.89
N GLY A 491 -12.61 -29.13 10.67
CA GLY A 491 -11.20 -29.23 10.26
C GLY A 491 -10.83 -28.31 9.09
N ALA A 492 -11.39 -27.09 9.03
CA ALA A 492 -11.16 -26.18 7.91
C ALA A 492 -9.94 -25.28 8.14
N GLY A 493 -8.93 -25.38 7.27
CA GLY A 493 -7.72 -24.56 7.31
C GLY A 493 -7.62 -23.60 6.12
N GLY A 494 -7.37 -22.32 6.37
CA GLY A 494 -7.23 -21.34 5.29
C GLY A 494 -6.09 -21.63 4.32
N LEU A 495 -5.03 -22.29 4.81
CA LEU A 495 -3.91 -22.78 3.99
C LEU A 495 -3.69 -24.29 4.15
N ILE A 496 -3.63 -24.79 5.39
CA ILE A 496 -3.38 -26.19 5.73
C ILE A 496 -4.46 -26.72 6.70
N SER A 497 -5.06 -27.87 6.41
CA SER A 497 -6.04 -28.48 7.33
C SER A 497 -5.34 -29.19 8.49
N TYR A 498 -4.38 -30.08 8.23
CA TYR A 498 -3.81 -30.97 9.24
C TYR A 498 -2.29 -31.17 9.10
N ILE A 499 -1.55 -31.04 10.20
CA ILE A 499 -0.12 -31.36 10.32
C ILE A 499 0.06 -32.53 11.29
N TYR A 500 0.61 -33.65 10.80
CA TYR A 500 0.84 -34.86 11.59
C TYR A 500 1.96 -34.72 12.65
N THR A 501 1.99 -35.66 13.60
CA THR A 501 3.11 -35.82 14.55
C THR A 501 4.44 -36.02 13.81
N ASN A 502 5.55 -35.60 14.41
CA ASN A 502 6.90 -35.67 13.82
C ASN A 502 7.04 -34.96 12.45
N THR A 503 6.13 -34.04 12.12
CA THR A 503 6.18 -33.27 10.88
C THR A 503 6.73 -31.87 11.13
N GLN A 504 7.53 -31.35 10.19
CA GLN A 504 7.97 -29.95 10.21
C GLN A 504 7.38 -29.20 9.02
N VAL A 505 6.77 -28.05 9.30
CA VAL A 505 6.21 -27.15 8.30
C VAL A 505 6.72 -25.73 8.53
N THR A 506 7.29 -25.12 7.49
CA THR A 506 7.67 -23.70 7.47
C THR A 506 6.84 -22.96 6.45
N ILE A 507 6.11 -21.93 6.90
CA ILE A 507 5.26 -21.07 6.06
C ILE A 507 5.88 -19.67 6.07
N THR A 508 6.27 -19.13 4.92
CA THR A 508 6.94 -17.82 4.84
C THR A 508 6.32 -16.95 3.77
N ASP A 509 6.09 -15.66 4.04
CA ASP A 509 5.53 -14.72 3.06
C ASP A 509 4.24 -15.25 2.44
N CYS A 510 3.22 -15.52 3.26
CA CYS A 510 1.96 -16.08 2.79
C CYS A 510 0.77 -15.22 3.20
N LEU A 511 -0.25 -15.16 2.35
CA LEU A 511 -1.49 -14.41 2.56
C LEU A 511 -2.69 -15.36 2.48
N VAL A 512 -3.52 -15.38 3.53
CA VAL A 512 -4.83 -16.02 3.47
C VAL A 512 -5.90 -14.94 3.55
N LYS A 513 -6.76 -14.85 2.53
CA LYS A 513 -7.83 -13.85 2.43
C LYS A 513 -9.20 -14.41 2.06
N GLY A 514 -9.29 -15.70 1.74
CA GLY A 514 -10.56 -16.38 1.55
C GLY A 514 -11.37 -16.48 2.84
N ALA A 515 -12.70 -16.52 2.72
CA ALA A 515 -13.60 -16.71 3.86
C ALA A 515 -13.66 -18.18 4.30
N ILE A 516 -13.73 -18.46 5.60
CA ILE A 516 -13.85 -19.82 6.17
C ILE A 516 -15.13 -19.90 7.00
N ASN A 517 -16.17 -20.54 6.46
CA ASN A 517 -17.47 -20.63 7.12
C ASN A 517 -17.91 -22.08 7.32
N ALA A 518 -18.63 -22.34 8.41
CA ALA A 518 -19.33 -23.60 8.61
C ALA A 518 -20.71 -23.43 9.26
N THR A 519 -21.48 -24.52 9.33
CA THR A 519 -22.79 -24.56 10.00
C THR A 519 -22.76 -25.51 11.21
N GLY A 520 -23.65 -25.28 12.18
CA GLY A 520 -23.83 -26.18 13.33
C GLY A 520 -22.54 -26.45 14.13
N ALA A 521 -22.29 -27.71 14.49
CA ALA A 521 -21.10 -28.15 15.22
C ALA A 521 -19.80 -27.96 14.41
N GLY A 522 -19.87 -27.95 13.08
CA GLY A 522 -18.72 -27.70 12.20
C GLY A 522 -18.13 -26.30 12.35
N ARG A 523 -18.77 -25.38 13.07
CA ARG A 523 -18.18 -24.09 13.46
C ARG A 523 -17.00 -24.23 14.44
N THR A 524 -16.73 -25.43 14.95
CA THR A 524 -15.54 -25.76 15.75
C THR A 524 -14.44 -26.33 14.85
N GLY A 525 -13.16 -26.19 15.26
CA GLY A 525 -12.03 -26.74 14.49
C GLY A 525 -11.79 -26.00 13.17
N MET A 526 -11.42 -24.72 13.26
CA MET A 526 -11.04 -23.87 12.12
C MET A 526 -9.67 -23.22 12.34
N GLY A 527 -8.90 -23.03 11.28
CA GLY A 527 -7.61 -22.32 11.32
C GLY A 527 -7.50 -21.26 10.24
N GLY A 528 -7.11 -20.04 10.58
CA GLY A 528 -6.86 -19.00 9.57
C GLY A 528 -5.72 -19.36 8.62
N PHE A 529 -4.66 -20.02 9.12
CA PHE A 529 -3.65 -20.69 8.29
C PHE A 529 -3.72 -22.20 8.46
N VAL A 530 -3.56 -22.70 9.69
CA VAL A 530 -3.51 -24.14 10.01
C VAL A 530 -4.60 -24.49 11.01
N CYS A 531 -5.41 -25.52 10.73
CA CYS A 531 -6.46 -25.95 11.67
C CYS A 531 -5.92 -26.89 12.76
N TYR A 532 -5.30 -28.00 12.40
CA TYR A 532 -4.75 -28.98 13.34
C TYR A 532 -3.22 -29.07 13.23
N GLN A 533 -2.53 -28.99 14.37
CA GLN A 533 -1.07 -29.07 14.44
C GLN A 533 -0.63 -30.03 15.54
N TYR A 534 -0.13 -31.20 15.14
CA TYR A 534 0.52 -32.18 16.04
C TYR A 534 2.04 -32.21 15.87
N GLY A 535 2.55 -31.67 14.77
CA GLY A 535 3.98 -31.44 14.52
C GLY A 535 4.43 -30.02 14.86
N THR A 536 5.56 -29.61 14.29
CA THR A 536 6.08 -28.24 14.42
C THR A 536 5.67 -27.38 13.22
N CYS A 537 5.17 -26.18 13.49
CA CYS A 537 4.89 -25.18 12.46
C CYS A 537 5.57 -23.85 12.81
N THR A 538 6.26 -23.27 11.83
CA THR A 538 6.84 -21.92 11.92
C THR A 538 6.24 -21.04 10.84
N LEU A 539 5.66 -19.90 11.23
CA LEU A 539 5.16 -18.89 10.32
C LEU A 539 6.03 -17.64 10.38
N ASN A 540 6.51 -17.19 9.22
CA ASN A 540 7.33 -16.00 9.08
C ASN A 540 6.68 -15.01 8.11
N THR A 541 6.35 -13.81 8.59
CA THR A 541 5.89 -12.71 7.74
C THR A 541 4.61 -13.07 6.95
N CYS A 542 3.55 -13.41 7.67
CA CYS A 542 2.28 -13.87 7.09
C CYS A 542 1.11 -12.94 7.46
N LEU A 543 0.09 -12.89 6.60
CA LEU A 543 -1.12 -12.10 6.83
C LEU A 543 -2.38 -12.97 6.69
N TYR A 544 -3.23 -12.97 7.72
CA TYR A 544 -4.60 -13.49 7.65
C TYR A 544 -5.60 -12.31 7.54
N ALA A 545 -6.14 -12.09 6.35
CA ALA A 545 -7.13 -11.04 6.07
C ALA A 545 -8.55 -11.59 5.86
N GLY A 546 -8.71 -12.93 5.83
CA GLY A 546 -10.00 -13.58 5.60
C GLY A 546 -11.05 -13.32 6.68
N THR A 547 -12.31 -13.58 6.36
CA THR A 547 -13.41 -13.62 7.33
C THR A 547 -13.69 -15.06 7.73
N ASN A 548 -14.34 -15.26 8.89
CA ASN A 548 -14.76 -16.58 9.32
C ASN A 548 -15.95 -16.50 10.27
N ASN A 549 -16.62 -17.63 10.49
CA ASN A 549 -17.66 -17.77 11.50
C ASN A 549 -17.32 -18.81 12.59
N GLY A 550 -16.03 -19.09 12.78
CA GLY A 550 -15.55 -20.06 13.77
C GLY A 550 -15.99 -19.72 15.18
N SER A 551 -16.31 -20.75 15.96
CA SER A 551 -16.54 -20.68 17.40
C SER A 551 -15.21 -20.70 18.16
N ASN A 552 -15.23 -20.53 19.49
CA ASN A 552 -14.00 -20.51 20.29
C ASN A 552 -13.37 -21.90 20.49
N GLU A 553 -14.13 -22.98 20.27
CA GLU A 553 -13.66 -24.33 20.52
C GLU A 553 -12.78 -24.81 19.37
N TYR A 554 -11.50 -25.07 19.67
CA TYR A 554 -10.49 -25.56 18.72
C TYR A 554 -10.31 -24.71 17.46
N SER A 555 -10.69 -23.42 17.50
CA SER A 555 -10.44 -22.49 16.40
C SER A 555 -9.26 -21.58 16.70
N TYR A 556 -8.41 -21.35 15.71
CA TYR A 556 -7.15 -20.63 15.85
C TYR A 556 -7.01 -19.59 14.74
N THR A 557 -6.70 -18.34 15.12
CA THR A 557 -6.55 -17.23 14.16
C THR A 557 -5.44 -17.48 13.14
N ILE A 558 -4.33 -18.09 13.55
CA ILE A 558 -3.22 -18.43 12.67
C ILE A 558 -3.03 -19.96 12.65
N ALA A 559 -2.52 -20.54 13.74
CA ALA A 559 -2.20 -21.97 13.85
C ALA A 559 -2.00 -22.38 15.32
N PRO A 560 -2.47 -23.56 15.77
CA PRO A 560 -2.31 -24.00 17.16
C PRO A 560 -0.85 -24.33 17.52
N ASN A 561 -0.30 -23.79 18.61
CA ASN A 561 1.08 -24.08 19.08
C ASN A 561 2.18 -23.81 18.02
N ALA A 562 1.97 -22.86 17.10
CA ALA A 562 2.96 -22.48 16.11
C ALA A 562 3.98 -21.44 16.65
N THR A 563 5.19 -21.44 16.09
CA THR A 563 6.14 -20.33 16.24
C THR A 563 5.78 -19.23 15.25
N ILE A 564 5.47 -18.03 15.72
CA ILE A 564 4.91 -16.94 14.89
C ILE A 564 5.87 -15.75 14.92
N ASN A 565 6.41 -15.39 13.75
CA ASN A 565 7.35 -14.27 13.57
C ASN A 565 6.78 -13.27 12.55
N ASN A 566 6.59 -12.00 12.94
CA ASN A 566 6.11 -10.93 12.05
C ASN A 566 4.78 -11.25 11.34
N CYS A 567 3.83 -11.92 12.01
CA CYS A 567 2.52 -12.24 11.43
C CYS A 567 1.42 -11.31 11.93
N TYR A 568 0.47 -11.00 11.04
CA TYR A 568 -0.63 -10.07 11.27
C TYR A 568 -1.97 -10.71 10.92
N TYR A 569 -3.05 -10.23 11.55
CA TYR A 569 -4.40 -10.67 11.25
C TYR A 569 -5.43 -9.54 11.33
N LEU A 570 -6.43 -9.56 10.45
CA LEU A 570 -7.55 -8.61 10.47
C LEU A 570 -8.68 -9.10 11.39
N ASN A 571 -9.23 -10.27 11.06
CA ASN A 571 -10.31 -10.91 11.80
C ASN A 571 -9.74 -12.07 12.61
N ALA A 572 -10.09 -12.16 13.90
CA ALA A 572 -9.74 -13.33 14.68
C ALA A 572 -10.57 -14.53 14.22
N CYS A 573 -10.00 -15.74 14.21
CA CYS A 573 -10.73 -16.99 14.07
C CYS A 573 -10.87 -17.61 15.46
N GLY A 574 -12.11 -17.67 15.98
CA GLY A 574 -12.38 -17.83 17.41
C GLY A 574 -11.99 -16.58 18.23
N SER A 575 -12.45 -16.49 19.49
CA SER A 575 -12.30 -15.27 20.32
C SER A 575 -11.24 -15.35 21.43
N GLU A 576 -10.68 -16.52 21.75
CA GLU A 576 -9.77 -16.68 22.91
C GLU A 576 -8.27 -16.58 22.58
N TYR A 577 -7.84 -16.94 21.36
CA TYR A 577 -6.41 -17.03 21.01
C TYR A 577 -6.00 -15.96 19.99
N LYS A 578 -5.51 -14.82 20.51
CA LYS A 578 -4.93 -13.73 19.71
C LYS A 578 -3.52 -14.11 19.25
N GLN A 579 -3.42 -14.73 18.08
CA GLN A 579 -2.17 -15.20 17.49
C GLN A 579 -1.66 -14.21 16.44
N GLY A 580 -0.45 -13.68 16.63
CA GLY A 580 0.08 -12.59 15.81
C GLY A 580 -0.43 -11.21 16.24
N THR A 581 -0.18 -10.20 15.42
CA THR A 581 -0.57 -8.81 15.70
C THR A 581 -1.88 -8.46 14.99
N LYS A 582 -2.92 -8.08 15.76
CA LYS A 582 -4.18 -7.61 15.17
C LYS A 582 -3.94 -6.29 14.42
N VAL A 583 -4.51 -6.18 13.23
CA VAL A 583 -4.52 -4.94 12.43
C VAL A 583 -5.94 -4.48 12.17
N THR A 584 -6.12 -3.21 11.83
CA THR A 584 -7.41 -2.66 11.37
C THR A 584 -7.47 -2.58 9.84
N GLU A 585 -8.67 -2.41 9.29
CA GLU A 585 -8.84 -2.14 7.86
C GLU A 585 -8.07 -0.88 7.41
N GLU A 586 -8.01 0.14 8.26
CA GLU A 586 -7.25 1.36 7.97
C GLU A 586 -5.73 1.12 7.93
N GLN A 587 -5.21 0.26 8.80
CA GLN A 587 -3.79 -0.11 8.77
C GLN A 587 -3.45 -0.93 7.51
N LEU A 588 -4.37 -1.76 7.03
CA LEU A 588 -4.23 -2.47 5.76
C LEU A 588 -4.24 -1.50 4.58
N ARG A 589 -5.16 -0.52 4.53
CA ARG A 589 -5.27 0.47 3.45
C ARG A 589 -4.13 1.49 3.42
N SER A 590 -3.63 1.87 4.58
CA SER A 590 -2.64 2.94 4.72
C SER A 590 -1.23 2.57 4.32
N GLY A 591 -0.94 1.29 4.07
CA GLY A 591 0.41 0.81 3.73
C GLY A 591 1.26 0.39 4.93
N GLU A 592 0.78 0.62 6.15
CA GLU A 592 1.49 0.24 7.38
C GLU A 592 1.81 -1.27 7.39
N VAL A 593 0.81 -2.10 7.11
CA VAL A 593 0.97 -3.56 7.18
C VAL A 593 1.87 -4.06 6.04
N ALA A 594 1.77 -3.48 4.83
CA ALA A 594 2.67 -3.81 3.73
C ALA A 594 4.13 -3.48 4.06
N TYR A 595 4.38 -2.32 4.68
CA TYR A 595 5.72 -1.92 5.12
C TYR A 595 6.27 -2.86 6.21
N LYS A 596 5.46 -3.22 7.22
CA LYS A 596 5.84 -4.14 8.28
C LYS A 596 6.12 -5.56 7.76
N LEU A 597 5.29 -6.07 6.86
CA LEU A 597 5.51 -7.35 6.20
C LEU A 597 6.78 -7.30 5.33
N GLN A 598 7.05 -6.18 4.65
CA GLN A 598 8.28 -6.03 3.88
C GLN A 598 9.54 -6.11 4.77
N ASN A 599 9.44 -5.73 6.06
CA ASN A 599 10.43 -5.95 7.12
C ASN A 599 11.87 -5.54 6.72
N GLY A 600 12.02 -4.38 6.08
CA GLY A 600 13.33 -3.83 5.71
C GLY A 600 14.08 -4.56 4.58
N ARG A 601 13.50 -5.60 3.96
CA ARG A 601 14.16 -6.36 2.87
C ARG A 601 14.42 -5.48 1.64
N ASN A 602 15.55 -5.66 0.97
CA ASN A 602 15.94 -4.84 -0.19
C ASN A 602 15.08 -5.10 -1.43
N ASN A 603 14.82 -6.37 -1.76
CA ASN A 603 13.91 -6.78 -2.83
C ASN A 603 12.47 -6.63 -2.37
N THR A 604 11.56 -6.15 -3.24
CA THR A 604 10.13 -6.13 -2.92
C THR A 604 9.60 -7.56 -2.90
N VAL A 605 9.01 -7.95 -1.77
CA VAL A 605 8.28 -9.22 -1.59
C VAL A 605 6.84 -8.90 -1.20
N TRP A 606 6.66 -7.92 -0.32
CA TRP A 606 5.40 -7.28 -0.01
C TRP A 606 5.38 -5.86 -0.55
N GLY A 607 4.28 -5.52 -1.22
CA GLY A 607 4.04 -4.19 -1.76
C GLY A 607 2.56 -3.85 -1.76
N GLN A 608 2.24 -2.60 -2.04
CA GLN A 608 0.87 -2.10 -2.14
C GLN A 608 0.83 -0.85 -3.00
N MET A 609 -0.16 -0.78 -3.90
CA MET A 609 -0.53 0.47 -4.57
C MET A 609 -1.57 1.20 -3.71
N LEU A 610 -1.15 2.16 -2.91
CA LEU A 610 -2.02 2.85 -1.96
C LEU A 610 -3.08 3.67 -2.70
N GLY A 611 -4.34 3.56 -2.26
CA GLY A 611 -5.51 4.12 -2.94
C GLY A 611 -6.09 3.26 -4.07
N THR A 612 -5.45 2.14 -4.43
CA THR A 612 -5.98 1.15 -5.37
C THR A 612 -6.20 -0.21 -4.72
N ASN A 613 -5.27 -0.63 -3.85
CA ASN A 613 -5.37 -1.90 -3.12
C ASN A 613 -5.70 -1.64 -1.66
N ASP A 614 -6.72 -2.33 -1.14
CA ASP A 614 -7.11 -2.25 0.27
C ASP A 614 -6.19 -3.07 1.19
N GLU A 615 -5.47 -4.05 0.64
CA GLU A 615 -4.62 -4.99 1.38
C GLU A 615 -3.20 -5.13 0.75
N PRO A 616 -2.19 -5.53 1.54
CA PRO A 616 -0.85 -5.85 1.05
C PRO A 616 -0.85 -7.00 0.04
N LEU A 617 0.08 -6.92 -0.92
CA LEU A 617 0.25 -7.90 -2.00
C LEU A 617 1.61 -8.56 -1.92
N LEU A 618 1.65 -9.87 -2.19
CA LEU A 618 2.88 -10.56 -2.54
C LEU A 618 3.25 -10.22 -4.00
N THR A 619 4.38 -9.54 -4.19
CA THR A 619 4.79 -9.00 -5.49
C THR A 619 6.28 -8.73 -5.54
N ASP A 620 6.88 -9.02 -6.69
CA ASP A 620 8.24 -8.66 -7.09
C ASP A 620 8.34 -7.29 -7.77
N ASP A 621 7.20 -6.64 -8.02
CA ASP A 621 7.13 -5.33 -8.66
C ASP A 621 7.64 -4.23 -7.72
N GLY A 622 8.86 -3.76 -8.01
CA GLY A 622 9.52 -2.68 -7.30
C GLY A 622 8.73 -1.36 -7.27
N ALA A 623 7.78 -1.14 -8.18
CA ALA A 623 6.91 0.04 -8.20
C ALA A 623 5.85 0.02 -7.08
N LYS A 624 5.52 -1.15 -6.54
CA LYS A 624 4.56 -1.32 -5.43
C LYS A 624 5.22 -1.22 -4.05
N ARG A 625 6.52 -0.95 -3.97
CA ARG A 625 7.24 -0.80 -2.70
C ARG A 625 6.60 0.32 -1.86
N VAL A 626 6.33 0.05 -0.59
CA VAL A 626 5.85 1.07 0.36
C VAL A 626 7.02 1.61 1.19
N TYR A 627 7.06 2.93 1.37
CA TYR A 627 8.01 3.63 2.22
C TYR A 627 7.31 4.35 3.36
N LYS A 628 8.01 4.48 4.48
CA LYS A 628 7.55 5.15 5.69
C LYS A 628 8.02 6.60 5.71
N VAL A 629 7.11 7.51 6.07
CA VAL A 629 7.38 8.93 6.29
C VAL A 629 7.01 9.28 7.73
N ASP A 630 8.02 9.50 8.56
CA ASP A 630 7.84 9.90 9.96
C ASP A 630 7.98 11.42 10.10
N PHE A 631 6.94 12.06 10.64
CA PHE A 631 6.93 13.49 10.96
C PHE A 631 7.41 13.67 12.40
N THR A 632 8.52 14.38 12.58
CA THR A 632 9.22 14.43 13.87
C THR A 632 9.30 15.84 14.43
N PHE A 633 9.12 15.97 15.74
CA PHE A 633 9.35 17.21 16.49
C PHE A 633 10.17 16.88 17.73
N ASN A 634 11.25 17.62 17.98
CA ASN A 634 12.21 17.35 19.08
C ASN A 634 12.66 15.88 19.13
N SER A 635 13.01 15.31 17.97
CA SER A 635 13.44 13.91 17.81
C SER A 635 12.39 12.84 18.17
N GLN A 636 11.14 13.23 18.43
CA GLN A 636 10.01 12.31 18.65
C GLN A 636 9.11 12.25 17.41
N VAL A 637 8.65 11.04 17.05
CA VAL A 637 7.66 10.86 15.98
C VAL A 637 6.30 11.34 16.48
N ARG A 638 5.72 12.33 15.80
CA ARG A 638 4.39 12.88 16.08
C ARG A 638 3.31 12.29 15.18
N ALA A 639 3.67 11.91 13.96
CA ALA A 639 2.80 11.17 13.05
C ALA A 639 3.61 10.33 12.07
N THR A 640 3.03 9.23 11.61
CA THR A 640 3.58 8.40 10.53
C THR A 640 2.60 8.36 9.37
N ARG A 641 3.11 8.43 8.15
CA ARG A 641 2.39 8.18 6.91
C ARG A 641 3.20 7.22 6.04
N TYR A 642 2.58 6.68 5.01
CA TYR A 642 3.25 5.81 4.06
C TYR A 642 2.98 6.28 2.63
N ALA A 643 3.87 5.91 1.73
CA ALA A 643 3.75 6.21 0.32
C ALA A 643 4.18 5.01 -0.51
N THR A 644 3.46 4.72 -1.60
CA THR A 644 3.99 3.85 -2.65
C THR A 644 5.17 4.55 -3.32
N ARG A 645 6.20 3.81 -3.73
CA ARG A 645 7.40 4.33 -4.38
C ARG A 645 7.06 5.30 -5.50
N ASN A 646 7.74 6.44 -5.50
CA ASN A 646 7.57 7.53 -6.45
C ASN A 646 6.14 8.14 -6.45
N LYS A 647 5.42 8.03 -5.32
CA LYS A 647 4.14 8.72 -5.08
C LYS A 647 4.24 9.61 -3.84
N ALA A 648 3.26 10.49 -3.68
CA ALA A 648 3.10 11.25 -2.45
C ALA A 648 2.57 10.36 -1.31
N ILE A 649 2.60 10.89 -0.09
CA ILE A 649 1.99 10.23 1.06
C ILE A 649 0.52 9.91 0.81
N TYR A 650 0.07 8.75 1.29
CA TYR A 650 -1.33 8.38 1.27
C TYR A 650 -2.11 9.12 2.37
N GLY A 651 -3.29 9.62 2.02
CA GLY A 651 -4.13 10.44 2.89
C GLY A 651 -3.70 11.91 2.94
N SER A 652 -4.20 12.65 3.93
CA SER A 652 -3.87 14.06 4.15
C SER A 652 -2.57 14.24 4.94
N MET A 653 -1.96 15.42 4.77
CA MET A 653 -0.88 15.89 5.64
C MET A 653 -1.35 15.86 7.10
N PRO A 654 -0.50 15.44 8.04
CA PRO A 654 -0.83 15.54 9.45
C PRO A 654 -0.96 17.02 9.84
N THR A 655 -1.99 17.33 10.61
CA THR A 655 -2.24 18.65 11.20
C THR A 655 -1.82 18.64 12.65
N PHE A 656 -1.12 19.68 13.09
CA PHE A 656 -0.67 19.83 14.47
C PHE A 656 -1.05 21.22 14.99
N THR A 657 -1.42 21.31 16.26
CA THR A 657 -1.41 22.55 17.02
C THR A 657 -0.07 22.71 17.76
N PRO A 658 0.33 23.93 18.15
CA PRO A 658 1.51 24.12 19.00
C PRO A 658 1.46 23.27 20.28
N LYS A 659 0.24 23.10 20.85
CA LYS A 659 0.00 22.25 22.01
C LYS A 659 0.25 20.76 21.74
N ASP A 660 -0.10 20.25 20.55
CA ASP A 660 0.19 18.86 20.15
C ASP A 660 1.71 18.60 20.05
N LEU A 661 2.48 19.63 19.69
CA LEU A 661 3.93 19.54 19.51
C LEU A 661 4.71 19.72 20.82
N LEU A 662 4.30 20.68 21.66
CA LEU A 662 5.01 21.08 22.88
C LEU A 662 4.50 20.36 24.14
N GLY A 663 3.25 19.90 24.16
CA GLY A 663 2.68 19.21 25.32
C GLY A 663 2.71 20.09 26.58
N SER A 664 3.49 19.68 27.59
CA SER A 664 3.68 20.44 28.84
C SER A 664 4.43 21.75 28.67
N ASP A 665 5.23 21.88 27.61
CA ASP A 665 6.08 23.05 27.36
C ASP A 665 5.30 24.17 26.64
N TYR A 666 4.03 23.94 26.29
CA TYR A 666 3.17 24.92 25.66
C TYR A 666 2.77 26.04 26.65
N ASN A 667 3.12 27.28 26.32
CA ASN A 667 2.73 28.46 27.10
C ASN A 667 1.65 29.27 26.36
N GLU A 668 0.43 29.31 26.89
CA GLU A 668 -0.71 30.02 26.26
C GLU A 668 -0.51 31.54 26.07
N HIS A 669 0.45 32.15 26.79
CA HIS A 669 0.83 33.55 26.64
C HIS A 669 1.82 33.81 25.50
N HIS A 670 2.52 32.78 25.01
CA HIS A 670 3.46 32.91 23.90
C HIS A 670 2.73 32.88 22.55
N TYR A 671 3.33 33.53 21.57
CA TYR A 671 2.89 33.49 20.19
C TYR A 671 3.58 32.34 19.44
N TYR A 672 2.77 31.41 18.94
CA TYR A 672 3.23 30.30 18.13
C TYR A 672 2.76 30.41 16.68
N SER A 673 3.67 30.23 15.73
CA SER A 673 3.35 30.32 14.30
C SER A 673 4.21 29.42 13.43
N GLY A 674 3.82 29.33 12.16
CA GLY A 674 4.66 28.72 11.12
C GLY A 674 4.96 27.25 11.36
N ILE A 675 3.97 26.44 11.74
CA ILE A 675 4.10 24.98 11.70
C ILE A 675 4.38 24.59 10.25
N ALA A 676 5.65 24.32 9.98
CA ALA A 676 6.17 24.05 8.66
C ALA A 676 6.92 22.74 8.67
N PHE A 677 6.96 22.09 7.53
CA PHE A 677 7.69 20.84 7.35
C PHE A 677 9.01 21.13 6.64
N GLU A 678 10.06 20.48 7.11
CA GLU A 678 11.41 20.59 6.54
C GLU A 678 11.43 20.39 5.03
N ASP A 679 12.31 21.12 4.36
CA ASP A 679 12.46 21.16 2.89
C ASP A 679 11.16 21.51 2.13
N GLY A 680 10.18 22.13 2.80
CA GLY A 680 8.89 22.44 2.18
C GLY A 680 8.05 21.20 1.88
N PHE A 681 8.28 20.10 2.62
CA PHE A 681 7.53 18.86 2.45
C PHE A 681 6.02 19.11 2.54
N ASN A 682 5.27 18.64 1.55
CA ASN A 682 3.84 18.87 1.44
C ASN A 682 3.14 17.66 0.80
N GLY A 683 1.81 17.70 0.72
CA GLY A 683 0.98 16.60 0.23
C GLY A 683 1.24 16.16 -1.22
N SER A 684 2.04 16.89 -1.99
CA SER A 684 2.48 16.53 -3.35
C SER A 684 3.93 16.03 -3.43
N THR A 685 4.66 16.03 -2.31
CA THR A 685 6.08 15.63 -2.28
C THR A 685 6.22 14.14 -2.56
N THR A 686 7.02 13.80 -3.57
CA THR A 686 7.25 12.41 -3.97
C THR A 686 8.21 11.70 -3.02
N VAL A 687 7.88 10.46 -2.63
CA VAL A 687 8.66 9.64 -1.70
C VAL A 687 9.34 8.50 -2.44
N THR A 688 10.67 8.45 -2.38
CA THR A 688 11.51 7.46 -3.10
C THR A 688 12.26 6.51 -2.16
N SER A 689 12.29 6.81 -0.87
CA SER A 689 12.86 6.03 0.23
C SER A 689 12.12 6.35 1.53
N ASP A 690 12.38 5.59 2.59
CA ASP A 690 11.97 6.01 3.93
C ASP A 690 12.53 7.40 4.24
N LYS A 691 11.72 8.25 4.87
CA LYS A 691 12.05 9.64 5.13
C LYS A 691 11.61 10.05 6.54
N GLN A 692 12.41 10.88 7.18
CA GLN A 692 12.00 11.66 8.33
C GLN A 692 11.80 13.10 7.88
N VAL A 693 10.69 13.71 8.27
CA VAL A 693 10.35 15.10 7.97
C VAL A 693 10.28 15.85 9.29
N ARG A 694 11.24 16.75 9.54
CA ARG A 694 11.23 17.56 10.74
C ARG A 694 10.12 18.60 10.68
N ILE A 695 9.40 18.77 11.79
CA ILE A 695 8.41 19.82 12.01
C ILE A 695 9.13 21.01 12.64
N ASN A 696 8.98 22.19 12.06
CA ASN A 696 9.48 23.46 12.59
C ASN A 696 8.31 24.25 13.17
N LEU A 697 8.51 24.81 14.37
CA LEU A 697 7.55 25.67 15.06
C LEU A 697 8.27 26.95 15.46
N ALA A 698 7.75 28.11 15.07
CA ALA A 698 8.27 29.39 15.52
C ALA A 698 7.54 29.85 16.80
N GLU A 699 8.32 30.25 17.80
CA GLU A 699 7.83 30.71 19.11
C GLU A 699 8.38 32.11 19.41
N LYS A 700 7.55 32.97 19.99
CA LYS A 700 7.93 34.27 20.56
C LYS A 700 7.17 34.49 21.87
N ASP A 701 7.76 35.23 22.81
CA ASP A 701 7.13 35.52 24.11
C ASP A 701 5.81 36.31 23.99
N CYS A 702 5.66 37.12 22.94
CA CYS A 702 4.44 37.89 22.65
C CYS A 702 4.33 38.21 21.16
N TYR A 703 3.13 38.62 20.73
CA TYR A 703 2.87 39.10 19.38
C TYR A 703 3.18 40.60 19.26
N GLU A 704 3.95 40.97 18.24
CA GLU A 704 4.42 42.34 18.02
C GLU A 704 3.57 43.04 16.95
N ILE A 705 2.95 44.17 17.31
CA ILE A 705 2.05 44.91 16.43
C ILE A 705 2.73 46.22 16.01
N ALA A 706 3.17 46.30 14.76
CA ALA A 706 3.82 47.48 14.20
C ALA A 706 3.02 48.17 13.08
N SER A 707 1.96 47.53 12.58
CA SER A 707 1.10 48.05 11.51
C SER A 707 -0.36 47.61 11.68
N LYS A 708 -1.26 48.15 10.84
CA LYS A 708 -2.68 47.74 10.79
C LYS A 708 -2.85 46.29 10.34
N GLU A 709 -1.96 45.79 9.46
CA GLU A 709 -1.95 44.41 9.01
C GLU A 709 -1.53 43.47 10.15
N ASN A 710 -0.58 43.88 10.99
CA ASN A 710 -0.25 43.11 12.19
C ASN A 710 -1.43 43.07 13.17
N TRP A 711 -2.15 44.18 13.33
CA TRP A 711 -3.37 44.23 14.16
C TRP A 711 -4.44 43.27 13.62
N LYS A 712 -4.70 43.29 12.31
CA LYS A 712 -5.64 42.36 11.67
C LYS A 712 -5.23 40.91 11.92
N ALA A 713 -3.96 40.58 11.69
CA ALA A 713 -3.44 39.24 11.94
C ALA A 713 -3.54 38.85 13.43
N PHE A 714 -3.31 39.77 14.36
CA PHE A 714 -3.53 39.55 15.79
C PHE A 714 -4.99 39.21 16.09
N CYS A 715 -5.94 39.96 15.53
CA CYS A 715 -7.37 39.66 15.66
C CYS A 715 -7.69 38.26 15.10
N ASP A 716 -7.15 37.89 13.93
CA ASP A 716 -7.36 36.57 13.33
C ASP A 716 -6.76 35.43 14.18
N ILE A 717 -5.58 35.64 14.80
CA ILE A 717 -4.93 34.69 15.70
C ILE A 717 -5.78 34.45 16.95
N VAL A 718 -6.26 35.53 17.58
CA VAL A 718 -7.14 35.43 18.75
C VAL A 718 -8.45 34.74 18.37
N ASN A 719 -9.08 35.18 17.27
CA ASN A 719 -10.37 34.65 16.82
C ASN A 719 -10.28 33.21 16.24
N SER A 720 -9.08 32.69 15.98
CA SER A 720 -8.86 31.31 15.52
C SER A 720 -8.51 30.32 16.65
N GLY A 721 -8.14 30.80 17.85
CA GLY A 721 -7.97 29.93 19.02
C GLY A 721 -6.77 30.19 19.92
N GLN A 722 -5.78 31.00 19.51
CA GLN A 722 -4.70 31.43 20.42
C GLN A 722 -5.15 32.71 21.14
N ASN A 723 -6.19 32.63 21.96
CA ASN A 723 -6.89 33.79 22.50
C ASN A 723 -6.28 34.35 23.81
N LYS A 724 -5.26 33.72 24.39
CA LYS A 724 -4.55 34.21 25.58
C LYS A 724 -3.16 34.77 25.31
N ILE A 725 -2.80 34.93 24.05
CA ILE A 725 -1.47 35.41 23.66
C ILE A 725 -1.23 36.82 24.20
N ASP A 726 -0.03 37.05 24.69
CA ASP A 726 0.41 38.40 25.03
C ASP A 726 0.73 39.15 23.73
N ALA A 727 0.47 40.46 23.73
CA ALA A 727 0.74 41.31 22.59
C ALA A 727 1.25 42.69 23.02
N LYS A 728 2.09 43.31 22.19
CA LYS A 728 2.59 44.67 22.42
C LYS A 728 2.56 45.52 21.16
N LEU A 729 2.21 46.79 21.32
CA LEU A 729 2.39 47.78 20.25
C LEU A 729 3.87 48.18 20.16
N MET A 730 4.41 48.24 18.96
CA MET A 730 5.80 48.64 18.71
C MET A 730 5.94 50.11 18.31
N ARG A 731 4.81 50.75 17.97
CA ARG A 731 4.70 52.15 17.54
C ARG A 731 3.24 52.57 17.53
N ASN A 732 2.97 53.84 17.24
CA ASN A 732 1.61 54.29 16.91
C ASN A 732 1.12 53.58 15.65
N VAL A 733 -0.11 53.05 15.69
CA VAL A 733 -0.75 52.31 14.60
C VAL A 733 -2.07 52.96 14.24
N ASP A 734 -2.25 53.29 12.96
CA ASP A 734 -3.53 53.79 12.42
C ASP A 734 -4.25 52.65 11.69
N LEU A 735 -5.38 52.21 12.25
CA LEU A 735 -6.22 51.13 11.72
C LEU A 735 -7.07 51.59 10.52
N GLY A 736 -7.17 52.90 10.28
CA GLY A 736 -8.04 53.45 9.25
C GLY A 736 -9.52 53.18 9.54
N SER A 737 -10.28 52.89 8.48
CA SER A 737 -11.72 52.65 8.54
C SER A 737 -12.12 51.17 8.63
N GLU A 738 -11.17 50.24 8.49
CA GLU A 738 -11.45 48.81 8.53
C GLU A 738 -11.65 48.34 9.98
N ILE A 739 -12.82 47.76 10.27
CA ILE A 739 -13.19 47.28 11.61
C ILE A 739 -12.64 45.87 11.80
N ASN A 740 -11.60 45.73 12.63
CA ASN A 740 -11.07 44.45 13.08
C ASN A 740 -10.99 44.49 14.61
N MET A 741 -11.71 43.60 15.28
CA MET A 741 -11.86 43.61 16.73
C MET A 741 -11.23 42.36 17.35
N VAL A 742 -10.63 42.54 18.52
CA VAL A 742 -9.94 41.47 19.26
C VAL A 742 -10.96 40.70 20.10
N GLY A 743 -11.02 39.39 19.89
CA GLY A 743 -11.90 38.47 20.62
C GLY A 743 -13.36 38.44 20.12
N ASN A 744 -14.05 37.35 20.41
CA ASN A 744 -15.48 37.16 20.13
C ASN A 744 -16.12 36.22 21.17
N ASP A 745 -17.44 36.01 21.10
CA ASP A 745 -18.24 35.21 22.05
C ASP A 745 -17.82 33.73 22.20
N SER A 746 -16.90 33.22 21.38
CA SER A 746 -16.37 31.85 21.48
C SER A 746 -14.85 31.77 21.68
N LYS A 747 -14.20 32.94 21.63
CA LYS A 747 -12.75 33.15 21.62
C LYS A 747 -12.44 34.48 22.33
N GLU A 748 -12.74 34.54 23.61
CA GLU A 748 -12.54 35.71 24.45
C GLU A 748 -11.04 35.98 24.60
N TYR A 749 -10.61 37.23 24.44
CA TYR A 749 -9.21 37.57 24.62
C TYR A 749 -8.83 37.55 26.11
N GLY A 750 -7.78 36.80 26.47
CA GLY A 750 -7.35 36.62 27.85
C GLY A 750 -5.86 36.85 28.12
N GLY A 751 -5.14 37.46 27.16
CA GLY A 751 -3.72 37.74 27.30
C GLY A 751 -3.40 39.10 27.93
N THR A 752 -2.11 39.42 28.02
CA THR A 752 -1.63 40.76 28.36
C THR A 752 -1.41 41.58 27.09
N PHE A 753 -2.14 42.69 26.95
CA PHE A 753 -1.92 43.67 25.90
C PHE A 753 -1.19 44.90 26.43
N ASP A 754 0.04 45.13 25.99
CA ASP A 754 0.85 46.30 26.36
C ASP A 754 0.94 47.31 25.21
N GLY A 755 0.27 48.45 25.35
CA GLY A 755 0.36 49.54 24.37
C GLY A 755 1.72 50.25 24.37
N GLN A 756 2.58 50.02 25.36
CA GLN A 756 3.89 50.68 25.53
C GLN A 756 3.84 52.23 25.47
N GLY A 757 2.67 52.82 25.76
CA GLY A 757 2.41 54.25 25.66
C GLY A 757 2.03 54.73 24.25
N TYR A 758 2.03 53.85 23.25
CA TYR A 758 1.65 54.15 21.88
C TYR A 758 0.14 54.25 21.67
N THR A 759 -0.23 54.93 20.57
CA THR A 759 -1.61 55.15 20.17
C THR A 759 -2.06 54.14 19.12
N LEU A 760 -3.23 53.56 19.35
CA LEU A 760 -4.05 52.83 18.40
C LEU A 760 -5.16 53.77 17.88
N LYS A 761 -5.01 54.24 16.64
CA LYS A 761 -5.96 55.16 16.02
C LYS A 761 -6.99 54.41 15.18
N LEU A 762 -8.27 54.76 15.31
CA LEU A 762 -9.39 54.16 14.58
C LEU A 762 -10.36 55.23 14.07
N ASN A 763 -10.85 55.08 12.85
CA ASN A 763 -11.88 55.93 12.25
C ASN A 763 -13.00 55.06 11.71
N TRP A 764 -13.75 54.42 12.61
CA TRP A 764 -14.69 53.38 12.27
C TRP A 764 -16.10 53.94 12.09
N ASP A 765 -16.67 53.72 10.92
CA ASP A 765 -18.10 53.89 10.67
C ASP A 765 -18.71 52.52 10.44
N SER A 766 -19.49 52.04 11.40
CA SER A 766 -20.08 50.71 11.35
C SER A 766 -21.44 50.68 10.65
N GLY A 767 -21.96 51.83 10.19
CA GLY A 767 -23.27 51.93 9.57
C GLY A 767 -24.35 51.33 10.47
N SER A 768 -25.04 50.29 9.99
CA SER A 768 -26.10 49.60 10.74
C SER A 768 -25.60 48.41 11.58
N ASN A 769 -24.31 48.34 11.90
CA ASN A 769 -23.75 47.32 12.79
C ASN A 769 -23.46 47.91 14.18
N GLY A 770 -24.08 47.36 15.21
CA GLY A 770 -23.75 47.65 16.61
C GLY A 770 -22.57 46.83 17.12
N TYR A 771 -22.25 46.95 18.40
CA TYR A 771 -21.23 46.16 19.10
C TYR A 771 -19.80 46.41 18.61
N ILE A 772 -19.38 47.68 18.66
CA ILE A 772 -18.09 48.12 18.11
C ILE A 772 -17.13 48.60 19.20
N ALA A 773 -15.97 47.95 19.28
CA ALA A 773 -14.83 48.34 20.12
C ALA A 773 -13.53 47.69 19.63
N PRO A 774 -12.34 48.29 19.84
CA PRO A 774 -11.06 47.64 19.54
C PRO A 774 -10.92 46.24 20.17
N PHE A 775 -11.34 46.09 21.41
CA PHE A 775 -11.47 44.80 22.11
C PHE A 775 -12.94 44.45 22.24
N SER A 776 -13.41 43.45 21.51
CA SER A 776 -14.82 43.07 21.46
C SER A 776 -15.20 42.23 22.68
N VAL A 777 -14.57 41.08 22.88
CA VAL A 777 -14.86 40.23 24.05
C VAL A 777 -13.57 39.81 24.72
N VAL A 778 -13.50 40.05 26.04
CA VAL A 778 -12.29 39.87 26.85
C VAL A 778 -12.64 39.07 28.11
N GLU A 779 -11.84 38.07 28.44
CA GLU A 779 -11.97 37.27 29.65
C GLU A 779 -10.60 37.06 30.33
N GLY A 780 -10.43 37.54 31.56
CA GLY A 780 -9.20 37.30 32.32
C GLY A 780 -7.95 38.09 31.87
N ALA A 781 -8.11 39.14 31.04
CA ALA A 781 -6.99 39.87 30.43
C ALA A 781 -6.48 41.07 31.23
N THR A 782 -5.24 41.47 30.92
CA THR A 782 -4.65 42.76 31.34
C THR A 782 -4.40 43.63 30.12
N ILE A 783 -4.94 44.85 30.07
CA ILE A 783 -4.64 45.84 29.03
C ILE A 783 -3.98 47.04 29.70
N LYS A 784 -2.77 47.39 29.27
CA LYS A 784 -1.98 48.45 29.92
C LYS A 784 -1.28 49.37 28.94
N ASN A 785 -1.00 50.59 29.39
CA ASN A 785 -0.22 51.60 28.66
C ASN A 785 -0.74 51.87 27.24
N LEU A 786 -2.04 51.74 27.00
CA LEU A 786 -2.64 51.84 25.67
C LEU A 786 -3.42 53.13 25.52
N ARG A 787 -3.22 53.84 24.40
CA ARG A 787 -4.04 54.98 24.01
C ARG A 787 -4.90 54.61 22.80
N THR A 788 -6.22 54.72 22.88
CA THR A 788 -7.09 54.68 21.71
C THR A 788 -7.46 56.09 21.28
N GLU A 789 -7.47 56.37 19.98
CA GLU A 789 -7.74 57.71 19.45
C GLU A 789 -8.59 57.64 18.17
N GLY A 790 -9.41 58.65 17.93
CA GLY A 790 -10.13 58.84 16.67
C GLY A 790 -11.63 58.86 16.87
N GLN A 791 -12.38 58.09 16.09
CA GLN A 791 -13.83 58.11 16.15
C GLN A 791 -14.49 56.76 15.84
N ILE A 792 -15.65 56.54 16.47
CA ILE A 792 -16.61 55.48 16.17
C ILE A 792 -17.96 56.14 15.86
N THR A 793 -18.47 55.93 14.65
CA THR A 793 -19.81 56.37 14.24
C THR A 793 -20.66 55.17 13.90
N SER A 794 -21.93 55.17 14.33
CA SER A 794 -22.86 54.07 14.06
C SER A 794 -24.32 54.56 14.06
N ASN A 795 -25.18 53.87 13.32
CA ASN A 795 -26.63 54.00 13.40
C ASN A 795 -27.25 53.00 14.39
N GLU A 796 -26.42 52.27 15.14
CA GLU A 796 -26.80 51.24 16.10
C GLU A 796 -26.30 51.53 17.52
N LYS A 797 -26.64 50.61 18.43
CA LYS A 797 -26.27 50.62 19.84
C LYS A 797 -25.01 49.79 20.15
N PHE A 798 -24.52 49.86 21.39
CA PHE A 798 -23.34 49.13 21.90
C PHE A 798 -22.05 49.63 21.26
N LEU A 799 -21.54 50.76 21.74
CA LEU A 799 -20.32 51.41 21.24
C LEU A 799 -19.35 51.66 22.40
N SER A 800 -18.08 51.30 22.23
CA SER A 800 -17.07 51.51 23.27
C SER A 800 -15.75 52.01 22.70
N GLY A 801 -15.13 52.96 23.41
CA GLY A 801 -13.84 53.53 23.00
C GLY A 801 -12.64 52.59 23.19
N LEU A 802 -12.79 51.49 23.95
CA LEU A 802 -11.73 50.50 24.14
C LEU A 802 -12.25 49.05 24.16
N LEU A 803 -13.17 48.72 25.08
CA LEU A 803 -13.59 47.35 25.37
C LEU A 803 -15.13 47.21 25.34
N MET A 804 -15.68 46.24 24.59
CA MET A 804 -17.12 46.02 24.54
C MET A 804 -17.64 45.16 25.70
N SER A 805 -17.24 43.89 25.84
CA SER A 805 -17.68 43.01 26.94
C SER A 805 -16.52 42.41 27.75
N ALA A 806 -16.59 42.57 29.07
CA ALA A 806 -15.61 42.08 30.04
C ALA A 806 -16.18 40.92 30.88
N TYR A 807 -15.46 39.79 30.87
CA TYR A 807 -15.69 38.58 31.68
C TYR A 807 -14.48 38.29 32.59
N GLY A 808 -14.69 37.52 33.66
CA GLY A 808 -13.60 37.14 34.57
C GLY A 808 -12.93 38.33 35.26
N THR A 809 -11.63 38.22 35.55
CA THR A 809 -10.86 39.29 36.19
C THR A 809 -10.15 40.14 35.14
N ILE A 810 -10.52 41.42 35.01
CA ILE A 810 -9.93 42.33 34.02
C ILE A 810 -9.18 43.46 34.72
N THR A 811 -8.00 43.79 34.21
CA THR A 811 -7.22 44.95 34.67
C THR A 811 -6.93 45.89 33.52
N LEU A 812 -7.38 47.13 33.64
CA LEU A 812 -7.01 48.24 32.76
C LEU A 812 -6.09 49.19 33.54
N THR A 813 -4.87 49.43 33.06
CA THR A 813 -3.92 50.31 33.76
C THR A 813 -3.21 51.27 32.81
N ASN A 814 -3.13 52.56 33.15
CA ASN A 814 -2.48 53.57 32.30
C ASN A 814 -3.09 53.61 30.89
N CYS A 815 -4.41 53.48 30.77
CA CYS A 815 -5.11 53.51 29.49
C CYS A 815 -5.76 54.88 29.23
N VAL A 816 -5.70 55.34 27.98
CA VAL A 816 -6.40 56.55 27.53
C VAL A 816 -7.39 56.17 26.43
N SER A 817 -8.64 56.58 26.58
CA SER A 817 -9.62 56.56 25.48
C SER A 817 -9.91 57.98 25.00
N ASN A 818 -9.35 58.35 23.86
CA ASN A 818 -9.59 59.59 23.13
C ASN A 818 -10.39 59.33 21.85
N VAL A 819 -11.42 58.49 21.96
CA VAL A 819 -12.27 58.09 20.85
C VAL A 819 -13.61 58.82 20.94
N ASN A 820 -13.94 59.64 19.94
CA ASN A 820 -15.24 60.27 19.83
C ASN A 820 -16.28 59.24 19.36
N ILE A 821 -17.36 59.07 20.11
CA ILE A 821 -18.42 58.12 19.80
C ILE A 821 -19.67 58.90 19.39
N THR A 822 -20.16 58.66 18.18
CA THR A 822 -21.41 59.25 17.67
C THR A 822 -22.40 58.15 17.30
N SER A 823 -23.56 58.11 17.97
CA SER A 823 -24.65 57.21 17.60
C SER A 823 -25.82 57.98 16.99
N SER A 824 -26.34 57.48 15.88
CA SER A 824 -27.54 58.00 15.20
C SER A 824 -28.72 57.02 15.24
N ILE A 825 -28.74 56.14 16.25
CA ILE A 825 -29.84 55.20 16.44
C ILE A 825 -31.18 55.93 16.61
N LEU A 826 -32.20 55.46 15.89
CA LEU A 826 -33.52 56.12 15.83
C LEU A 826 -34.54 55.52 16.83
N ILE A 827 -34.34 54.27 17.25
CA ILE A 827 -35.39 53.45 17.88
C ILE A 827 -35.11 53.07 19.35
N SER A 828 -33.90 53.32 19.86
CA SER A 828 -33.54 52.98 21.25
C SER A 828 -32.40 53.85 21.78
N ALA A 829 -32.02 53.63 23.04
CA ALA A 829 -30.79 54.14 23.63
C ALA A 829 -29.56 53.77 22.78
N CYS A 830 -28.52 54.62 22.80
CA CYS A 830 -27.28 54.32 22.08
C CYS A 830 -26.39 53.30 22.81
N ASP A 831 -26.57 53.13 24.12
CA ASP A 831 -25.82 52.15 24.90
C ASP A 831 -24.29 52.29 24.63
N ALA A 832 -23.71 53.45 24.98
CA ALA A 832 -22.34 53.82 24.63
C ALA A 832 -21.46 54.14 25.84
N ALA A 833 -20.18 53.78 25.80
CA ALA A 833 -19.23 54.05 26.88
C ALA A 833 -17.85 54.50 26.40
N GLY A 834 -17.19 55.36 27.17
CA GLY A 834 -15.86 55.83 26.82
C GLY A 834 -14.76 54.78 26.96
N MET A 835 -14.90 53.79 27.85
CA MET A 835 -13.86 52.78 28.11
C MET A 835 -14.37 51.33 27.98
N ILE A 836 -15.37 50.94 28.77
CA ILE A 836 -15.95 49.60 28.77
C ILE A 836 -17.46 49.71 28.61
N TYR A 837 -18.09 48.97 27.71
CA TYR A 837 -19.56 48.97 27.68
C TYR A 837 -20.16 47.99 28.69
N PHE A 838 -20.03 46.68 28.49
CA PHE A 838 -20.56 45.65 29.38
C PHE A 838 -19.51 45.10 30.34
N VAL A 839 -19.83 45.14 31.63
CA VAL A 839 -19.17 44.31 32.65
C VAL A 839 -20.14 43.22 33.06
N LYS A 840 -19.83 41.97 32.72
CA LYS A 840 -20.77 40.84 32.78
C LYS A 840 -20.91 40.24 34.18
N PRO A 841 -21.95 39.43 34.46
CA PRO A 841 -22.17 38.86 35.77
C PRO A 841 -20.97 38.03 36.24
N GLY A 842 -20.52 38.26 37.47
CA GLY A 842 -19.35 37.58 38.04
C GLY A 842 -17.98 38.15 37.63
N ALA A 843 -17.93 39.11 36.70
CA ALA A 843 -16.69 39.78 36.34
C ALA A 843 -16.20 40.72 37.46
N ASN A 844 -14.87 40.84 37.61
CA ASN A 844 -14.20 41.76 38.52
C ASN A 844 -13.26 42.65 37.71
N VAL A 845 -13.67 43.89 37.49
CA VAL A 845 -12.92 44.85 36.67
C VAL A 845 -12.25 45.89 37.55
N THR A 846 -10.94 46.03 37.38
CA THR A 846 -10.13 47.08 38.01
C THR A 846 -9.61 48.03 36.94
N ILE A 847 -9.88 49.32 37.10
CA ILE A 847 -9.45 50.38 36.18
C ILE A 847 -8.61 51.35 36.99
N ASP A 848 -7.30 51.29 36.78
CA ASP A 848 -6.31 52.07 37.51
C ASP A 848 -5.67 53.09 36.59
N ASP A 849 -5.55 54.33 37.06
CA ASP A 849 -4.81 55.37 36.34
C ASP A 849 -5.28 55.48 34.88
N CYS A 850 -6.57 55.71 34.64
CA CYS A 850 -7.12 55.76 33.29
C CYS A 850 -7.77 57.11 32.97
N VAL A 851 -7.73 57.51 31.69
CA VAL A 851 -8.32 58.76 31.20
C VAL A 851 -9.32 58.49 30.09
N VAL A 852 -10.48 59.16 30.13
CA VAL A 852 -11.39 59.25 28.98
C VAL A 852 -11.49 60.71 28.53
N LYS A 853 -11.08 60.96 27.28
CA LYS A 853 -11.07 62.28 26.63
C LYS A 853 -12.13 62.41 25.52
N GLY A 854 -12.52 61.28 24.92
CA GLY A 854 -13.46 61.26 23.81
C GLY A 854 -14.87 61.71 24.19
N ASN A 855 -15.55 62.39 23.28
CA ASN A 855 -16.94 62.81 23.46
C ASN A 855 -17.92 61.69 23.09
N ILE A 856 -19.05 61.59 23.78
CA ILE A 856 -20.13 60.63 23.48
C ILE A 856 -21.39 61.40 23.11
N THR A 857 -21.80 61.32 21.85
CA THR A 857 -22.93 62.10 21.33
C THR A 857 -23.97 61.20 20.68
N ALA A 858 -25.23 61.31 21.10
CA ALA A 858 -26.36 60.81 20.32
C ALA A 858 -27.00 61.93 19.50
N THR A 859 -27.37 61.65 18.24
CA THR A 859 -28.04 62.64 17.37
C THR A 859 -29.56 62.67 17.54
N THR A 860 -30.14 61.69 18.24
CA THR A 860 -31.57 61.59 18.55
C THR A 860 -31.84 61.73 20.05
N ASP A 861 -33.06 62.11 20.44
CA ASP A 861 -33.42 62.22 21.85
C ASP A 861 -33.43 60.85 22.56
N ILE A 862 -34.01 59.82 21.94
CA ILE A 862 -34.05 58.45 22.50
C ILE A 862 -32.63 57.88 22.64
N GLY A 863 -31.74 58.21 21.70
CA GLY A 863 -30.35 57.75 21.72
C GLY A 863 -29.54 58.30 22.90
N LYS A 864 -29.98 59.38 23.57
CA LYS A 864 -29.26 59.99 24.71
C LYS A 864 -29.25 59.12 25.97
N ASP A 865 -30.07 58.08 26.02
CA ASP A 865 -30.14 57.21 27.19
C ASP A 865 -28.95 56.23 27.27
N LYS A 866 -28.62 55.81 28.51
CA LYS A 866 -27.63 54.76 28.83
C LYS A 866 -26.20 55.02 28.31
N MET A 867 -25.74 56.27 28.39
CA MET A 867 -24.34 56.63 28.14
C MET A 867 -23.51 56.63 29.41
N ALA A 868 -22.25 56.19 29.34
CA ALA A 868 -21.33 56.37 30.45
C ALA A 868 -19.94 56.85 30.04
N GLY A 869 -19.34 57.72 30.85
CA GLY A 869 -17.98 58.19 30.58
C GLY A 869 -16.93 57.09 30.67
N PHE A 870 -17.05 56.13 31.59
CA PHE A 870 -16.13 54.98 31.70
C PHE A 870 -16.82 53.65 31.40
N VAL A 871 -17.77 53.24 32.23
CA VAL A 871 -18.41 51.91 32.18
C VAL A 871 -19.93 52.03 31.96
N GLY A 872 -20.44 51.48 30.85
CA GLY A 872 -21.84 51.64 30.42
C GLY A 872 -22.86 50.84 31.23
N SER A 873 -22.81 49.52 31.11
CA SER A 873 -23.70 48.55 31.77
C SER A 873 -22.90 47.71 32.76
N GLN A 874 -23.33 47.73 34.02
CA GLN A 874 -22.63 47.09 35.12
C GLN A 874 -23.43 45.92 35.71
N GLU A 875 -23.09 44.70 35.31
CA GLU A 875 -23.63 43.44 35.89
C GLU A 875 -22.60 42.73 36.78
N GLY A 876 -21.33 43.17 36.76
CA GLY A 876 -20.23 42.72 37.63
C GLY A 876 -19.54 43.86 38.38
N THR A 877 -18.56 43.54 39.22
CA THR A 877 -17.91 44.51 40.11
C THR A 877 -16.93 45.41 39.36
N CYS A 878 -16.98 46.72 39.63
CA CYS A 878 -16.08 47.72 39.05
C CYS A 878 -15.39 48.52 40.16
N THR A 879 -14.06 48.57 40.12
CA THR A 879 -13.24 49.44 40.97
C THR A 879 -12.43 50.37 40.09
N LEU A 880 -12.65 51.68 40.22
CA LEU A 880 -11.91 52.71 39.50
C LEU A 880 -11.03 53.45 40.50
N ASN A 881 -9.71 53.46 40.26
CA ASN A 881 -8.75 54.20 41.07
C ASN A 881 -8.05 55.25 40.21
N ASN A 882 -7.95 56.48 40.72
CA ASN A 882 -7.14 57.55 40.11
C ASN A 882 -7.54 57.82 38.64
N CYS A 883 -8.84 57.86 38.36
CA CYS A 883 -9.37 57.99 37.00
C CYS A 883 -9.84 59.41 36.70
N LEU A 884 -9.67 59.84 35.44
CA LEU A 884 -9.99 61.20 34.98
C LEU A 884 -10.94 61.18 33.77
N TYR A 885 -12.11 61.79 33.90
CA TYR A 885 -13.05 62.01 32.80
C TYR A 885 -12.99 63.45 32.28
N LEU A 886 -12.55 63.63 31.03
CA LEU A 886 -12.43 64.92 30.35
C LEU A 886 -13.42 65.09 29.20
N GLY A 887 -13.89 64.00 28.62
CA GLY A 887 -14.87 64.00 27.53
C GLY A 887 -16.18 64.68 27.91
N SER A 888 -17.00 64.99 26.93
CA SER A 888 -18.36 65.51 27.14
C SER A 888 -19.39 64.54 26.58
N GLY A 889 -20.60 64.55 27.12
CA GLY A 889 -21.71 63.79 26.56
C GLY A 889 -23.04 64.50 26.68
N ASN A 890 -23.97 64.17 25.80
CA ASN A 890 -25.34 64.68 25.84
C ASN A 890 -26.32 63.66 26.43
N GLY A 891 -25.82 62.80 27.32
CA GLY A 891 -26.58 61.69 27.88
C GLY A 891 -27.69 62.15 28.85
N ASP A 892 -28.83 61.47 28.80
CA ASP A 892 -30.03 61.77 29.58
C ASP A 892 -30.38 60.64 30.56
N THR A 893 -31.41 59.83 30.27
CA THR A 893 -31.93 58.83 31.20
C THR A 893 -30.94 57.68 31.39
N PHE A 894 -30.71 57.29 32.64
CA PHE A 894 -29.74 56.24 33.03
C PHE A 894 -28.28 56.51 32.61
N SER A 895 -27.97 57.72 32.14
CA SER A 895 -26.61 58.10 31.76
C SER A 895 -25.79 58.57 32.97
N ARG A 896 -24.48 58.29 32.99
CA ARG A 896 -23.60 58.43 34.16
C ARG A 896 -22.22 58.96 33.79
N THR A 897 -21.60 59.81 34.60
CA THR A 897 -20.26 60.35 34.27
C THR A 897 -19.15 59.29 34.35
N PHE A 898 -19.24 58.31 35.25
CA PHE A 898 -18.25 57.24 35.35
C PHE A 898 -18.86 55.88 35.03
N VAL A 899 -19.76 55.37 35.88
CA VAL A 899 -20.24 53.98 35.80
C VAL A 899 -21.76 53.95 35.84
N GLY A 900 -22.37 53.18 34.94
CA GLY A 900 -23.80 52.87 34.92
C GLY A 900 -24.35 52.35 36.26
N ASP A 901 -25.67 52.31 36.39
CA ASP A 901 -26.28 51.75 37.60
C ASP A 901 -25.98 50.24 37.68
N ALA A 902 -25.65 49.76 38.89
CA ALA A 902 -25.28 48.36 39.11
C ALA A 902 -26.52 47.44 39.13
N TYR A 903 -26.40 46.28 38.47
CA TYR A 903 -27.40 45.21 38.42
C TYR A 903 -26.88 43.95 39.12
N TYR A 904 -27.78 43.02 39.47
CA TYR A 904 -27.45 41.68 39.99
C TYR A 904 -26.54 41.62 41.24
N GLY A 905 -26.57 42.65 42.10
CA GLY A 905 -25.73 42.70 43.30
C GLY A 905 -24.28 43.13 43.03
N ALA A 906 -23.97 43.60 41.82
CA ALA A 906 -22.69 44.21 41.49
C ALA A 906 -22.40 45.46 42.34
N THR A 907 -21.11 45.75 42.56
CA THR A 907 -20.66 46.91 43.35
C THR A 907 -19.78 47.84 42.54
N THR A 908 -19.97 49.14 42.71
CA THR A 908 -19.14 50.21 42.12
C THR A 908 -18.31 50.89 43.20
N THR A 909 -17.00 50.98 43.00
CA THR A 909 -16.09 51.73 43.87
C THR A 909 -15.36 52.80 43.06
N LEU A 910 -15.54 54.07 43.42
CA LEU A 910 -14.86 55.21 42.79
C LEU A 910 -13.88 55.82 43.80
N ASN A 911 -12.60 55.49 43.65
CA ASN A 911 -11.52 56.02 44.50
C ASN A 911 -10.75 57.08 43.72
N ASN A 912 -10.68 58.29 44.25
CA ASN A 912 -9.86 59.35 43.69
C ASN A 912 -10.17 59.65 42.20
N CYS A 913 -11.47 59.68 41.84
CA CYS A 913 -11.96 59.90 40.49
C CYS A 913 -12.42 61.35 40.28
N TYR A 914 -11.99 61.97 39.17
CA TYR A 914 -12.25 63.38 38.87
C TYR A 914 -12.88 63.59 37.50
N TYR A 915 -13.74 64.60 37.36
CA TYR A 915 -14.37 64.94 36.07
C TYR A 915 -14.42 66.44 35.80
N LEU A 916 -14.15 66.83 34.55
CA LEU A 916 -14.33 68.21 34.08
C LEU A 916 -15.78 68.47 33.64
N ASN A 917 -16.25 67.63 32.70
CA ASN A 917 -17.58 67.69 32.13
C ASN A 917 -18.39 66.47 32.58
N THR A 918 -19.71 66.54 32.45
CA THR A 918 -20.60 65.41 32.73
C THR A 918 -20.94 64.67 31.43
N CYS A 919 -20.99 63.33 31.47
CA CYS A 919 -21.59 62.52 30.40
C CYS A 919 -23.12 62.40 30.59
N GLY A 920 -23.54 62.26 31.85
CA GLY A 920 -24.93 62.22 32.31
C GLY A 920 -24.99 62.65 33.78
N LYS A 921 -25.63 61.87 34.66
CA LYS A 921 -25.62 62.16 36.11
C LYS A 921 -24.19 62.13 36.66
N ALA A 922 -23.81 63.19 37.38
CA ALA A 922 -22.48 63.37 37.94
C ALA A 922 -22.08 62.26 38.94
N GLN A 923 -20.83 61.80 38.84
CA GLN A 923 -20.17 60.84 39.73
C GLN A 923 -18.70 61.23 39.87
N GLY A 924 -18.08 61.01 41.04
CA GLY A 924 -16.72 61.48 41.34
C GLY A 924 -16.68 62.95 41.77
N THR A 925 -15.48 63.53 41.75
CA THR A 925 -15.26 64.92 42.18
C THR A 925 -15.10 65.86 40.98
N LYS A 926 -15.92 66.91 40.91
CA LYS A 926 -15.80 67.92 39.85
C LYS A 926 -14.51 68.71 39.99
N ILE A 927 -13.86 68.99 38.87
CA ILE A 927 -12.68 69.87 38.77
C ILE A 927 -12.95 71.02 37.78
N THR A 928 -12.16 72.08 37.86
CA THR A 928 -12.22 73.20 36.89
C THR A 928 -11.12 73.10 35.83
N ALA A 929 -11.29 73.85 34.74
CA ALA A 929 -10.29 73.95 33.68
C ALA A 929 -8.95 74.53 34.20
N GLU A 930 -9.01 75.43 35.19
CA GLU A 930 -7.83 76.02 35.83
C GLU A 930 -7.09 74.99 36.69
N GLN A 931 -7.81 74.18 37.48
CA GLN A 931 -7.21 73.10 38.28
C GLN A 931 -6.54 72.06 37.38
N LEU A 932 -7.14 71.76 36.22
CA LEU A 932 -6.56 70.84 35.26
C LEU A 932 -5.24 71.30 34.71
N LYS A 933 -5.03 72.60 34.54
CA LYS A 933 -3.81 73.16 33.95
C LYS A 933 -2.70 73.41 34.97
N SER A 934 -3.01 73.37 36.27
CA SER A 934 -2.12 73.87 37.33
C SER A 934 -1.20 72.82 37.96
N GLY A 935 -1.31 71.54 37.61
CA GLY A 935 -0.65 70.46 38.34
C GLY A 935 -1.44 69.92 39.53
N GLU A 936 -2.47 70.64 40.01
CA GLU A 936 -3.25 70.21 41.18
C GLU A 936 -3.92 68.85 40.97
N VAL A 937 -4.54 68.65 39.80
CA VAL A 937 -5.22 67.39 39.47
C VAL A 937 -4.22 66.24 39.30
N THR A 938 -3.05 66.50 38.70
CA THR A 938 -1.94 65.54 38.60
C THR A 938 -1.48 65.08 39.99
N LYS A 939 -1.35 66.01 40.94
CA LYS A 939 -1.04 65.67 42.34
C LYS A 939 -2.13 64.84 43.01
N LYS A 940 -3.40 65.18 42.78
CA LYS A 940 -4.53 64.40 43.29
C LYS A 940 -4.51 62.98 42.74
N LEU A 941 -4.34 62.81 41.43
CA LEU A 941 -4.30 61.50 40.76
C LEU A 941 -3.10 60.64 41.20
N GLN A 942 -1.97 61.25 41.56
CA GLN A 942 -0.85 60.55 42.20
C GLN A 942 -1.26 59.90 43.55
N ALA A 943 -2.28 60.44 44.24
CA ALA A 943 -2.91 59.84 45.43
C ALA A 943 -1.95 59.52 46.58
N ASP A 944 -0.97 60.40 46.82
CA ASP A 944 0.09 60.24 47.82
C ASP A 944 0.94 58.97 47.64
N ARG A 945 0.82 58.27 46.50
CA ARG A 945 1.67 57.13 46.15
C ARG A 945 3.09 57.62 45.95
N THR A 946 4.04 56.96 46.62
CA THR A 946 5.45 57.39 46.66
C THR A 946 6.40 56.40 45.99
N ASP A 947 5.91 55.23 45.56
CA ASP A 947 6.70 54.15 44.97
C ASP A 947 7.25 54.50 43.58
N LYS A 948 6.50 55.27 42.78
CA LYS A 948 6.94 55.82 41.50
C LYS A 948 6.07 56.99 41.07
N CYS A 949 6.49 57.71 40.04
CA CYS A 949 5.64 58.69 39.37
C CYS A 949 4.65 57.97 38.44
N TYR A 950 3.35 58.15 38.67
CA TYR A 950 2.29 57.64 37.79
C TYR A 950 1.79 58.74 36.86
N TRP A 951 1.62 59.94 37.41
CA TRP A 951 1.07 61.10 36.73
C TRP A 951 2.08 62.23 36.69
N ALA A 952 2.12 62.95 35.57
CA ALA A 952 2.91 64.15 35.41
C ALA A 952 2.22 65.12 34.47
N GLN A 953 2.71 66.35 34.43
CA GLN A 953 2.05 67.39 33.68
C GLN A 953 3.02 68.50 33.28
N GLN A 954 2.96 68.91 32.02
CA GLN A 954 3.46 70.21 31.63
C GLN A 954 2.46 71.29 32.07
N LEU A 955 2.86 72.21 32.95
CA LEU A 955 1.95 73.25 33.45
C LEU A 955 1.36 74.06 32.28
N GLY A 956 0.06 74.29 32.32
CA GLY A 956 -0.72 74.87 31.22
C GLY A 956 -1.43 73.83 30.33
N GLU A 957 -0.91 72.60 30.26
CA GLU A 957 -1.48 71.48 29.50
C GLU A 957 -2.33 70.54 30.38
N MET A 958 -2.90 69.48 29.82
CA MET A 958 -3.68 68.49 30.58
C MET A 958 -2.77 67.48 31.31
N PRO A 959 -3.22 66.91 32.45
CA PRO A 959 -2.53 65.79 33.10
C PRO A 959 -2.37 64.61 32.13
N ASP A 960 -1.22 63.94 32.20
CA ASP A 960 -0.94 62.72 31.45
C ASP A 960 -0.13 61.73 32.31
N PHE A 961 0.02 60.51 31.81
CA PHE A 961 0.89 59.53 32.44
C PHE A 961 2.35 59.97 32.35
N TYR A 962 3.09 59.68 33.41
CA TYR A 962 4.50 60.04 33.49
C TYR A 962 5.32 59.38 32.39
N ASN A 963 6.13 60.18 31.69
CA ASN A 963 7.12 59.72 30.74
C ASN A 963 8.49 60.30 31.10
N ALA A 964 9.45 59.42 31.36
CA ALA A 964 10.81 59.83 31.73
C ALA A 964 11.50 60.66 30.65
N ALA A 965 11.15 60.48 29.36
CA ALA A 965 11.70 61.25 28.25
C ALA A 965 11.24 62.73 28.28
N ASP A 966 10.12 63.01 28.95
CA ASP A 966 9.52 64.34 29.00
C ASP A 966 10.04 65.20 30.15
N LYS A 967 10.84 64.63 31.06
CA LYS A 967 11.39 65.34 32.23
C LYS A 967 12.09 66.65 31.89
N SER A 968 12.79 66.70 30.74
CA SER A 968 13.53 67.88 30.29
C SER A 968 12.64 68.92 29.58
N LYS A 969 11.34 68.65 29.38
CA LYS A 969 10.42 69.65 28.83
C LYS A 969 10.26 70.78 29.84
N ALA A 970 10.23 72.01 29.32
CA ALA A 970 10.01 73.19 30.15
C ALA A 970 8.66 73.07 30.90
N ASN A 971 8.69 73.37 32.20
CA ASN A 971 7.52 73.35 33.08
C ASN A 971 6.87 71.96 33.26
N TYR A 972 7.59 70.87 32.98
CA TYR A 972 7.12 69.52 33.24
C TYR A 972 7.31 69.14 34.71
N VAL A 973 6.19 68.99 35.42
CA VAL A 973 6.15 68.69 36.85
C VAL A 973 5.81 67.22 37.02
N TYR A 974 6.62 66.52 37.81
CA TYR A 974 6.52 65.09 38.06
C TYR A 974 6.86 64.79 39.51
N TYR A 975 6.44 63.63 40.01
CA TYR A 975 6.81 63.16 41.34
C TYR A 975 8.17 62.43 41.28
N ASP A 976 9.17 62.93 41.99
CA ASP A 976 10.49 62.30 42.11
C ASP A 976 10.50 61.39 43.35
N ALA A 977 10.30 60.09 43.12
CA ALA A 977 10.27 59.08 44.18
C ALA A 977 11.57 59.03 44.99
N ALA A 978 12.73 59.31 44.37
CA ALA A 978 14.01 59.31 45.06
C ALA A 978 14.15 60.48 46.06
N LYS A 979 13.45 61.60 45.80
CA LYS A 979 13.43 62.79 46.66
C LYS A 979 12.19 62.88 47.53
N ASN A 980 11.27 61.92 47.40
CA ASN A 980 9.97 61.91 48.08
C ASN A 980 9.21 63.25 47.90
N GLY A 981 9.18 63.79 46.68
CA GLY A 981 8.59 65.10 46.43
C GLY A 981 8.40 65.44 44.96
N TRP A 982 7.63 66.50 44.68
CA TRP A 982 7.41 66.98 43.31
C TRP A 982 8.60 67.77 42.80
N ALA A 983 8.93 67.58 41.52
CA ALA A 983 10.08 68.16 40.87
C ALA A 983 9.75 68.67 39.47
N CYS A 984 10.58 69.60 38.99
CA CYS A 984 10.62 70.07 37.61
C CYS A 984 12.10 70.30 37.23
N ASP A 985 12.59 69.71 36.13
CA ASP A 985 14.02 69.84 35.81
C ASP A 985 14.34 71.25 35.28
N ASP A 986 13.42 71.83 34.51
CA ASP A 986 13.56 73.14 33.87
C ASP A 986 12.26 73.94 34.00
N PHE A 987 12.19 74.78 35.02
CA PHE A 987 11.06 75.68 35.26
C PHE A 987 11.33 77.03 34.59
N ARG A 988 10.47 77.41 33.64
CA ARG A 988 10.60 78.62 32.83
C ARG A 988 9.39 79.52 33.00
N LEU A 989 9.65 80.76 33.40
CA LEU A 989 8.72 81.87 33.33
C LEU A 989 9.06 82.75 32.13
N THR A 990 8.03 83.26 31.46
CA THR A 990 8.16 84.21 30.35
C THR A 990 7.26 85.39 30.61
N ASP A 991 7.76 86.61 30.39
CA ASP A 991 6.98 87.82 30.62
C ASP A 991 5.71 87.85 29.75
N GLY A 992 4.57 88.22 30.35
CA GLY A 992 3.27 88.25 29.67
C GLY A 992 2.57 86.89 29.49
N GLN A 993 3.19 85.76 29.87
CA GLN A 993 2.57 84.43 29.82
C GLN A 993 2.35 83.90 31.25
N PRO A 994 1.11 83.94 31.77
CA PRO A 994 0.84 83.43 33.11
C PRO A 994 0.92 81.90 33.14
N LEU A 995 1.63 81.35 34.12
CA LEU A 995 1.72 79.91 34.31
C LEU A 995 0.87 79.49 35.52
N PRO A 996 -0.10 78.59 35.35
CA PRO A 996 -0.90 78.10 36.48
C PRO A 996 -0.07 77.14 37.33
N ILE A 997 0.03 77.43 38.63
CA ILE A 997 0.84 76.66 39.59
C ILE A 997 -0.03 76.28 40.79
N GLY A 998 -0.39 75.00 40.88
CA GLY A 998 -1.34 74.44 41.84
C GLY A 998 -0.73 73.44 42.83
N LEU A 999 0.56 73.13 42.71
CA LEU A 999 1.31 72.35 43.69
C LEU A 999 2.70 72.93 43.96
N ASP A 1000 3.24 72.64 45.14
CA ASP A 1000 4.62 72.95 45.50
C ASP A 1000 5.56 71.93 44.84
N PHE A 1001 6.66 72.39 44.23
CA PHE A 1001 7.69 71.50 43.66
C PHE A 1001 9.08 72.14 43.71
N THR A 1002 10.12 71.30 43.65
CA THR A 1002 11.51 71.76 43.55
C THR A 1002 11.95 71.81 42.08
N ALA A 1003 12.30 73.00 41.60
CA ALA A 1003 12.85 73.19 40.28
C ALA A 1003 14.38 73.04 40.29
N ALA A 1004 14.93 72.12 39.49
CA ALA A 1004 16.37 71.93 39.39
C ALA A 1004 17.05 73.15 38.76
N THR A 1005 16.42 73.73 37.73
CA THR A 1005 16.78 75.03 37.14
C THR A 1005 15.53 75.89 37.03
N VAL A 1006 15.65 77.17 37.41
CA VAL A 1006 14.63 78.21 37.20
C VAL A 1006 15.20 79.28 36.28
N THR A 1007 14.47 79.57 35.21
CA THR A 1007 14.77 80.67 34.30
C THR A 1007 13.57 81.60 34.20
N TYR A 1008 13.78 82.91 34.31
CA TYR A 1008 12.75 83.89 34.01
C TYR A 1008 13.24 84.82 32.90
N GLU A 1009 12.68 84.65 31.71
CA GLU A 1009 12.94 85.49 30.55
C GLU A 1009 12.14 86.80 30.66
N ARG A 1010 12.82 87.88 31.07
CA ARG A 1010 12.25 89.22 31.21
C ARG A 1010 13.19 90.28 30.64
N ASN A 1011 12.61 91.21 29.86
CA ASN A 1011 13.30 92.39 29.39
C ASN A 1011 13.27 93.49 30.47
N PHE A 1012 14.44 94.08 30.76
CA PHE A 1012 14.59 95.21 31.69
C PHE A 1012 14.89 96.49 30.92
N ASN A 1013 14.33 97.61 31.39
CA ASN A 1013 14.46 98.91 30.74
C ASN A 1013 15.67 99.67 31.30
N GLY A 1014 16.09 100.76 30.65
CA GLY A 1014 17.41 101.40 30.82
C GLY A 1014 17.80 101.92 32.22
N THR A 1015 16.89 101.94 33.20
CA THR A 1015 17.16 102.27 34.61
C THR A 1015 17.29 101.04 35.52
N GLN A 1016 17.15 99.81 34.96
CA GLN A 1016 17.27 98.51 35.65
C GLN A 1016 16.41 98.35 36.93
N ASN A 1017 15.36 99.16 37.07
CA ASN A 1017 14.36 99.05 38.13
C ASN A 1017 13.17 98.21 37.67
N ALA A 1018 12.63 97.36 38.54
CA ALA A 1018 11.50 96.49 38.22
C ALA A 1018 10.63 96.18 39.44
N THR A 1019 9.40 95.75 39.20
CA THR A 1019 8.57 95.10 40.22
C THR A 1019 8.51 93.60 39.99
N LEU A 1020 8.57 92.81 41.06
CA LEU A 1020 8.56 91.35 41.06
C LEU A 1020 7.45 90.82 41.97
N CYS A 1021 6.79 89.75 41.57
CA CYS A 1021 5.95 88.91 42.43
C CYS A 1021 6.09 87.46 41.96
N LEU A 1022 7.20 86.82 42.30
CA LEU A 1022 7.60 85.52 41.76
C LEU A 1022 6.91 84.36 42.48
N PRO A 1023 6.68 83.20 41.83
CA PRO A 1023 6.04 82.05 42.45
C PRO A 1023 7.00 81.17 43.29
N TYR A 1024 8.21 81.64 43.58
CA TYR A 1024 9.23 80.92 44.32
C TYR A 1024 10.00 81.84 45.26
N ASP A 1025 10.61 81.23 46.27
CA ASP A 1025 11.56 81.92 47.14
C ASP A 1025 12.85 82.20 46.35
N LEU A 1026 13.31 83.44 46.34
CA LEU A 1026 14.51 83.87 45.61
C LEU A 1026 15.43 84.66 46.54
N TYR A 1027 16.74 84.37 46.52
CA TYR A 1027 17.71 85.22 47.19
C TYR A 1027 18.13 86.37 46.27
N ALA A 1028 18.20 87.59 46.79
CA ALA A 1028 18.61 88.78 46.05
C ALA A 1028 20.08 88.65 45.62
N GLN A 1029 20.30 88.39 44.33
CA GLN A 1029 21.64 88.24 43.73
C GLN A 1029 21.75 89.15 42.50
N GLY A 1030 22.66 90.14 42.58
CA GLY A 1030 22.84 91.15 41.53
C GLY A 1030 21.81 92.28 41.54
N PHE A 1031 20.96 92.38 42.57
CA PHE A 1031 20.01 93.46 42.78
C PHE A 1031 19.70 93.66 44.28
N LYS A 1032 19.14 94.83 44.62
CA LYS A 1032 18.53 95.10 45.94
C LYS A 1032 17.01 95.02 45.85
N ALA A 1033 16.36 94.54 46.91
CA ALA A 1033 14.91 94.39 46.98
C ALA A 1033 14.32 95.24 48.10
N TYR A 1034 13.13 95.79 47.85
CA TYR A 1034 12.44 96.69 48.75
C TYR A 1034 10.96 96.34 48.83
N THR A 1035 10.38 96.54 50.02
CA THR A 1035 8.94 96.43 50.27
C THR A 1035 8.32 97.80 50.50
N LEU A 1036 7.03 97.94 50.25
CA LEU A 1036 6.31 99.19 50.44
C LEU A 1036 6.26 99.55 51.93
N SER A 1037 6.74 100.74 52.29
CA SER A 1037 6.77 101.25 53.67
C SER A 1037 5.81 102.43 53.90
N GLY A 1038 5.34 103.06 52.82
CA GLY A 1038 4.30 104.09 52.86
C GLY A 1038 4.29 104.94 51.60
N GLY A 1039 3.72 106.14 51.68
CA GLY A 1039 3.73 107.10 50.59
C GLY A 1039 3.06 108.42 50.97
N ASN A 1040 3.18 109.39 50.08
CA ASN A 1040 2.51 110.69 50.15
C ASN A 1040 1.89 111.04 48.79
N LYS A 1041 1.31 112.23 48.66
CA LYS A 1041 0.54 112.63 47.46
C LYS A 1041 1.30 112.45 46.13
N ASN A 1042 2.63 112.57 46.11
CA ASN A 1042 3.45 112.52 44.88
C ASN A 1042 4.53 111.43 44.89
N GLU A 1043 4.70 110.69 45.99
CA GLU A 1043 5.83 109.77 46.19
C GLU A 1043 5.39 108.47 46.87
N VAL A 1044 6.05 107.38 46.54
CA VAL A 1044 5.90 106.07 47.20
C VAL A 1044 7.22 105.69 47.86
N HIS A 1045 7.14 105.28 49.12
CA HIS A 1045 8.31 104.97 49.93
C HIS A 1045 8.46 103.45 50.02
N PHE A 1046 9.67 102.97 49.76
CA PHE A 1046 10.04 101.59 49.95
C PHE A 1046 11.16 101.49 50.97
N LYS A 1047 11.17 100.39 51.73
CA LYS A 1047 12.21 100.05 52.69
C LYS A 1047 12.94 98.79 52.22
N GLU A 1048 14.26 98.78 52.30
CA GLU A 1048 15.07 97.60 51.96
C GLU A 1048 14.64 96.41 52.85
N VAL A 1049 14.59 95.22 52.24
CA VAL A 1049 14.24 93.97 52.93
C VAL A 1049 15.41 93.00 52.89
N ASP A 1050 15.35 92.01 53.77
CA ASP A 1050 16.32 90.92 53.84
C ASP A 1050 16.56 90.26 52.47
N ASP A 1051 17.73 89.63 52.33
CA ASP A 1051 18.20 89.01 51.10
C ASP A 1051 17.29 87.89 50.56
N LYS A 1052 16.27 87.41 51.30
CA LYS A 1052 15.34 86.35 50.87
C LYS A 1052 13.96 86.92 50.51
N LEU A 1053 13.64 86.93 49.22
CA LEU A 1053 12.32 87.28 48.69
C LEU A 1053 11.40 86.06 48.77
N THR A 1054 10.26 86.17 49.46
CA THR A 1054 9.31 85.08 49.61
C THR A 1054 8.36 84.97 48.42
N ALA A 1055 8.00 83.75 48.04
CA ALA A 1055 7.04 83.49 46.96
C ALA A 1055 5.73 84.29 47.12
N TYR A 1056 5.17 84.72 45.99
CA TYR A 1056 3.93 85.50 45.85
C TYR A 1056 3.87 86.79 46.68
N THR A 1057 5.04 87.34 47.02
CA THR A 1057 5.16 88.61 47.73
C THR A 1057 5.67 89.68 46.77
N PRO A 1058 5.03 90.86 46.69
CA PRO A 1058 5.44 91.91 45.76
C PRO A 1058 6.66 92.69 46.27
N TYR A 1059 7.67 92.84 45.41
CA TYR A 1059 8.91 93.59 45.68
C TYR A 1059 9.19 94.61 44.58
N TYR A 1060 9.76 95.74 44.98
CA TYR A 1060 10.44 96.67 44.07
C TYR A 1060 11.93 96.33 44.09
N ILE A 1061 12.58 96.29 42.94
CA ILE A 1061 14.01 95.98 42.84
C ILE A 1061 14.76 97.04 42.05
N THR A 1062 16.02 97.23 42.44
CA THR A 1062 17.00 98.06 41.74
C THR A 1062 18.25 97.25 41.46
N ALA A 1063 18.73 97.23 40.22
CA ALA A 1063 19.93 96.50 39.83
C ALA A 1063 20.96 97.42 39.14
N ASN A 1064 22.24 97.09 39.26
CA ASN A 1064 23.36 97.76 38.56
C ASN A 1064 23.84 96.95 37.33
N GLY A 1065 23.13 95.87 37.00
CA GLY A 1065 23.33 94.97 35.86
C GLY A 1065 22.06 94.18 35.58
N MET A 1066 22.13 93.15 34.74
CA MET A 1066 20.99 92.23 34.55
C MET A 1066 20.76 91.42 35.84
N PRO A 1067 19.61 91.56 36.52
CA PRO A 1067 19.35 90.87 37.78
C PRO A 1067 19.13 89.37 37.54
N GLN A 1068 19.65 88.53 38.43
CA GLN A 1068 19.46 87.09 38.36
C GLN A 1068 18.12 86.71 39.01
N LEU A 1069 17.07 86.55 38.20
CA LEU A 1069 15.72 86.21 38.66
C LEU A 1069 15.46 84.69 38.79
N GLY A 1070 16.49 83.86 38.65
CA GLY A 1070 16.40 82.40 38.66
C GLY A 1070 17.65 81.75 39.23
N GLY A 1071 17.72 80.42 39.22
CA GLY A 1071 18.82 79.70 39.87
C GLY A 1071 18.65 78.19 39.85
N ARG A 1072 19.35 77.50 40.75
CA ARG A 1072 19.29 76.04 40.88
C ARG A 1072 18.63 75.62 42.19
N ASN A 1073 17.91 74.50 42.17
CA ASN A 1073 17.25 73.89 43.33
C ASN A 1073 16.35 74.88 44.10
N ILE A 1074 15.47 75.56 43.36
CA ILE A 1074 14.55 76.56 43.91
C ILE A 1074 13.20 75.91 44.18
N GLU A 1075 12.61 76.21 45.34
CA GLU A 1075 11.27 75.74 45.69
C GLU A 1075 10.21 76.68 45.12
N VAL A 1076 9.43 76.15 44.17
CA VAL A 1076 8.26 76.82 43.59
C VAL A 1076 7.03 76.45 44.41
N LYS A 1077 6.21 77.44 44.73
CA LYS A 1077 5.04 77.30 45.59
C LYS A 1077 3.75 77.33 44.79
N ALA A 1078 2.76 76.55 45.22
CA ALA A 1078 1.39 76.63 44.78
C ALA A 1078 0.80 78.00 45.07
N TYR A 1079 0.02 78.53 44.14
CA TYR A 1079 -0.61 79.83 44.30
C TYR A 1079 -1.59 79.86 45.48
N LYS A 1080 -1.37 80.83 46.39
CA LYS A 1080 -2.28 81.19 47.49
C LYS A 1080 -2.43 82.72 47.50
N ALA A 1081 -3.66 83.20 47.69
CA ALA A 1081 -3.97 84.63 47.57
C ALA A 1081 -3.51 85.49 48.78
N ASP A 1082 -3.03 84.87 49.86
CA ASP A 1082 -2.80 85.46 51.18
C ASP A 1082 -1.62 86.45 51.26
N LYS A 1083 -0.63 86.35 50.36
CA LYS A 1083 0.60 87.18 50.40
C LYS A 1083 0.73 88.21 49.28
N MET A 1084 -0.26 88.27 48.39
CA MET A 1084 -0.20 89.03 47.14
C MET A 1084 -0.29 90.56 47.32
N THR A 1085 -0.61 91.06 48.51
CA THR A 1085 -0.81 92.49 48.76
C THR A 1085 -0.13 92.93 50.05
N ILE A 1086 0.73 93.95 49.95
CA ILE A 1086 1.40 94.59 51.10
C ILE A 1086 0.77 95.96 51.33
N PRO A 1087 0.00 96.16 52.42
CA PRO A 1087 -0.53 97.46 52.79
C PRO A 1087 0.48 98.30 53.58
N ALA A 1088 0.60 99.59 53.28
CA ALA A 1088 1.38 100.53 54.08
C ALA A 1088 0.80 101.95 53.99
N ALA A 1089 0.46 102.56 55.13
CA ALA A 1089 -0.04 103.94 55.24
C ALA A 1089 -1.19 104.30 54.26
N GLY A 1090 -2.12 103.37 54.00
CA GLY A 1090 -3.26 103.56 53.07
C GLY A 1090 -2.96 103.24 51.60
N TYR A 1091 -1.70 103.01 51.23
CA TYR A 1091 -1.27 102.48 49.94
C TYR A 1091 -1.22 100.95 49.99
N LYS A 1092 -1.35 100.29 48.83
CA LYS A 1092 -1.19 98.85 48.72
C LYS A 1092 -0.26 98.51 47.56
N PHE A 1093 0.76 97.70 47.80
CA PHE A 1093 1.57 97.12 46.75
C PHE A 1093 1.05 95.72 46.44
N THR A 1094 0.51 95.54 45.24
CA THR A 1094 -0.24 94.34 44.86
C THR A 1094 0.48 93.65 43.72
N GLY A 1095 0.80 92.37 43.91
CA GLY A 1095 1.38 91.53 42.87
C GLY A 1095 0.36 91.05 41.84
N THR A 1096 0.84 90.47 40.74
CA THR A 1096 0.03 89.84 39.68
C THR A 1096 0.47 88.39 39.44
N VAL A 1097 -0.46 87.48 39.17
CA VAL A 1097 -0.16 86.07 38.79
C VAL A 1097 -0.72 85.71 37.40
N ALA A 1098 -1.90 86.21 37.06
CA ALA A 1098 -2.52 86.04 35.73
C ALA A 1098 -2.48 87.33 34.86
N GLY A 1099 -1.74 88.35 35.33
CA GLY A 1099 -1.85 89.72 34.84
C GLY A 1099 -3.15 90.42 35.25
N VAL A 1100 -3.22 91.75 35.15
CA VAL A 1100 -4.40 92.55 35.50
C VAL A 1100 -4.72 93.50 34.35
N SER A 1101 -5.96 93.52 33.86
CA SER A 1101 -6.35 94.44 32.80
C SER A 1101 -6.20 95.90 33.22
N ASN A 1102 -5.85 96.80 32.30
CA ASN A 1102 -5.79 98.23 32.58
C ASN A 1102 -7.14 98.77 33.05
N ALA A 1103 -8.26 98.22 32.57
CA ALA A 1103 -9.59 98.59 33.06
C ALA A 1103 -9.76 98.26 34.56
N THR A 1104 -9.40 97.05 34.98
CA THR A 1104 -9.43 96.62 36.38
C THR A 1104 -8.44 97.42 37.24
N ALA A 1105 -7.24 97.66 36.72
CA ALA A 1105 -6.21 98.42 37.42
C ALA A 1105 -6.60 99.90 37.59
N ALA A 1106 -7.11 100.55 36.54
CA ALA A 1106 -7.59 101.94 36.58
C ALA A 1106 -8.75 102.11 37.57
N ALA A 1107 -9.71 101.16 37.60
CA ALA A 1107 -10.82 101.16 38.55
C ALA A 1107 -10.35 101.10 40.02
N ASN A 1108 -9.18 100.49 40.26
CA ASN A 1108 -8.56 100.39 41.58
C ASN A 1108 -7.59 101.54 41.90
N ASN A 1109 -7.54 102.63 41.12
CA ASN A 1109 -6.53 103.69 41.27
C ASN A 1109 -5.09 103.16 41.26
N ALA A 1110 -4.80 102.20 40.36
CA ALA A 1110 -3.49 101.60 40.24
C ALA A 1110 -2.46 102.52 39.57
N TYR A 1111 -1.20 102.36 39.96
CA TYR A 1111 -0.02 102.95 39.35
C TYR A 1111 0.99 101.84 39.03
N ILE A 1112 1.58 101.89 37.84
CA ILE A 1112 2.51 100.88 37.33
C ILE A 1112 3.87 101.51 37.04
N LEU A 1113 4.94 100.78 37.36
CA LEU A 1113 6.29 101.21 37.05
C LEU A 1113 6.52 101.27 35.53
N GLN A 1114 7.02 102.39 35.03
CA GLN A 1114 7.39 102.62 33.64
C GLN A 1114 8.90 102.82 33.49
N ASP A 1115 9.37 102.90 32.25
CA ASP A 1115 10.79 102.96 31.86
C ASP A 1115 11.54 104.17 32.41
N ASP A 1116 10.83 105.25 32.72
CA ASP A 1116 11.37 106.45 33.35
C ASP A 1116 11.66 106.28 34.85
N GLY A 1117 11.48 105.07 35.39
CA GLY A 1117 11.73 104.72 36.78
C GLY A 1117 10.64 105.19 37.75
N LYS A 1118 9.52 105.74 37.23
CA LYS A 1118 8.41 106.24 38.05
C LYS A 1118 7.19 105.34 37.94
N PHE A 1119 6.31 105.43 38.92
CA PHE A 1119 5.01 104.76 38.88
C PHE A 1119 3.98 105.69 38.23
N HIS A 1120 3.43 105.31 37.07
CA HIS A 1120 2.44 106.11 36.33
C HIS A 1120 1.04 105.64 36.61
N LYS A 1121 0.10 106.58 36.69
CA LYS A 1121 -1.32 106.27 36.91
C LYS A 1121 -1.85 105.45 35.73
N VAL A 1122 -2.50 104.32 36.02
CA VAL A 1122 -3.20 103.55 35.01
C VAL A 1122 -4.52 104.25 34.65
N THR A 1123 -4.73 104.53 33.36
CA THR A 1123 -5.95 105.16 32.85
C THR A 1123 -6.73 104.19 31.97
N THR A 1124 -8.01 104.49 31.73
CA THR A 1124 -8.87 103.73 30.80
C THR A 1124 -8.58 104.00 29.32
N THR A 1125 -7.61 104.88 29.01
CA THR A 1125 -7.27 105.31 27.63
C THR A 1125 -6.76 104.15 26.77
N ASN A 1126 -6.15 103.13 27.39
CA ASN A 1126 -5.73 101.90 26.73
C ASN A 1126 -6.25 100.69 27.52
N SER A 1127 -7.56 100.47 27.46
CA SER A 1127 -8.27 99.45 28.25
C SER A 1127 -7.86 98.01 27.89
N ALA A 1128 -7.32 97.79 26.69
CA ALA A 1128 -6.85 96.49 26.22
C ALA A 1128 -5.46 96.09 26.76
N ALA A 1129 -4.66 97.05 27.25
CA ALA A 1129 -3.36 96.76 27.84
C ALA A 1129 -3.53 96.04 29.19
N THR A 1130 -2.55 95.21 29.55
CA THR A 1130 -2.54 94.46 30.81
C THR A 1130 -1.24 94.72 31.55
N ILE A 1131 -1.30 94.71 32.89
CA ILE A 1131 -0.15 94.57 33.76
C ILE A 1131 0.25 93.08 33.68
N PRO A 1132 1.43 92.72 33.17
CA PRO A 1132 1.82 91.30 33.02
C PRO A 1132 1.85 90.53 34.34
N ALA A 1133 1.82 89.19 34.25
CA ALA A 1133 2.01 88.29 35.39
C ALA A 1133 3.38 88.44 36.07
N TYR A 1134 3.46 88.05 37.34
CA TYR A 1134 4.64 88.06 38.19
C TYR A 1134 5.30 89.44 38.38
N ARG A 1135 4.50 90.51 38.23
CA ARG A 1135 4.86 91.91 38.50
C ARG A 1135 4.09 92.42 39.71
N ALA A 1136 4.28 93.69 40.05
CA ALA A 1136 3.47 94.35 41.06
C ALA A 1136 3.18 95.82 40.70
N TYR A 1137 2.08 96.34 41.25
CA TYR A 1137 1.57 97.69 41.03
C TYR A 1137 1.08 98.31 42.35
N ILE A 1138 1.02 99.64 42.40
CA ILE A 1138 0.61 100.37 43.60
C ILE A 1138 -0.84 100.79 43.47
N ILE A 1139 -1.66 100.52 44.48
CA ILE A 1139 -3.00 101.09 44.65
C ILE A 1139 -2.88 102.24 45.66
N CYS A 1140 -3.24 103.44 45.23
CA CYS A 1140 -3.19 104.63 46.08
C CYS A 1140 -4.51 104.83 46.85
N PRO A 1141 -4.48 105.41 48.06
CA PRO A 1141 -5.69 105.83 48.74
C PRO A 1141 -6.38 106.94 47.93
N PRO A 1142 -7.72 107.08 48.02
CA PRO A 1142 -8.48 108.03 47.18
C PRO A 1142 -7.94 109.47 47.20
N GLN A 1143 -7.42 109.91 48.34
CA GLN A 1143 -6.91 111.27 48.58
C GLN A 1143 -5.59 111.57 47.82
N ALA A 1144 -4.83 110.54 47.45
CA ALA A 1144 -3.56 110.65 46.73
C ALA A 1144 -3.68 110.42 45.21
N SER A 1145 -4.87 110.10 44.70
CA SER A 1145 -5.13 109.71 43.28
C SER A 1145 -4.94 110.86 42.25
N GLY A 1146 -4.54 112.07 42.66
CA GLY A 1146 -4.41 113.23 41.77
C GLY A 1146 -3.09 113.31 40.99
N ALA A 1147 -2.04 112.62 41.43
CA ALA A 1147 -0.72 112.70 40.79
C ALA A 1147 -0.69 111.90 39.47
N LYS A 1148 -0.09 112.47 38.42
CA LYS A 1148 0.11 111.78 37.13
C LYS A 1148 1.18 110.68 37.23
N GLN A 1149 2.21 110.92 38.05
CA GLN A 1149 3.36 110.06 38.28
C GLN A 1149 3.72 110.10 39.78
N LEU A 1150 4.22 108.99 40.31
CA LEU A 1150 4.75 108.88 41.65
C LEU A 1150 6.25 108.60 41.58
N SER A 1151 7.05 109.40 42.28
CA SER A 1151 8.48 109.15 42.42
C SER A 1151 8.72 108.05 43.47
N VAL A 1152 9.83 107.32 43.33
CA VAL A 1152 10.26 106.28 44.27
C VAL A 1152 11.24 106.89 45.28
N VAL A 1153 11.05 106.60 46.57
CA VAL A 1153 11.97 106.94 47.67
C VAL A 1153 12.41 105.64 48.35
N LEU A 1154 13.72 105.43 48.50
CA LEU A 1154 14.29 104.21 49.08
C LEU A 1154 14.94 104.56 50.42
N ASP A 1155 14.53 103.91 51.51
CA ASP A 1155 15.08 104.10 52.87
C ASP A 1155 15.14 105.56 53.36
N GLY A 1156 14.24 106.41 52.89
CA GLY A 1156 14.19 107.82 53.23
C GLY A 1156 15.18 108.71 52.46
N GLU A 1157 15.98 108.15 51.55
CA GLU A 1157 16.75 108.90 50.57
C GLU A 1157 15.99 109.02 49.25
N THR A 1158 15.85 110.26 48.76
CA THR A 1158 15.29 110.53 47.44
C THR A 1158 16.26 110.00 46.40
N THR A 1159 15.88 108.99 45.61
CA THR A 1159 16.71 108.47 44.50
C THR A 1159 16.67 109.38 43.27
N GLY A 1160 16.74 110.69 43.48
CA GLY A 1160 16.71 111.66 42.41
C GLY A 1160 17.32 112.98 42.86
N ILE A 1161 18.49 113.27 42.32
CA ILE A 1161 18.96 114.61 41.88
C ILE A 1161 20.36 114.37 41.26
N GLY A 1162 20.72 114.84 40.08
CA GLY A 1162 20.00 115.66 39.12
C GLY A 1162 20.95 116.06 37.99
N SER A 1163 20.46 116.14 36.76
CA SER A 1163 21.12 116.91 35.70
C SER A 1163 20.21 118.05 35.26
N THR A 1164 19.99 118.98 36.18
CA THR A 1164 19.70 120.37 35.86
C THR A 1164 20.97 121.16 36.13
N THR A 1165 21.85 121.26 35.13
CA THR A 1165 22.92 122.24 35.11
C THR A 1165 22.30 123.63 35.00
N ASN A 1166 22.07 124.26 36.15
CA ASN A 1166 21.99 125.71 36.25
C ASN A 1166 23.42 126.25 36.40
N GLU A 1167 23.83 126.98 35.36
CA GLU A 1167 24.70 128.13 35.30
C GLU A 1167 25.58 128.51 36.52
N ALA A 1168 26.86 128.73 36.21
CA ALA A 1168 27.81 129.65 36.85
C ALA A 1168 28.46 129.24 38.18
N THR A 1169 29.64 128.61 38.08
CA THR A 1169 30.68 128.66 39.14
C THR A 1169 32.12 128.66 38.59
N ASP A 1170 32.42 129.55 37.64
CA ASP A 1170 33.72 130.25 37.60
C ASP A 1170 33.51 131.65 36.95
N GLY A 1171 33.37 132.70 37.77
CA GLY A 1171 33.12 134.07 37.31
C GLY A 1171 34.31 134.72 36.58
N LYS A 1172 34.92 134.05 35.61
CA LYS A 1172 36.10 134.50 34.84
C LYS A 1172 35.99 134.27 33.31
N ASN A 1173 35.04 133.45 32.82
CA ASN A 1173 35.04 132.98 31.42
C ASN A 1173 33.73 133.20 30.63
N GLY A 1174 33.01 134.31 30.85
CA GLY A 1174 31.78 134.65 30.11
C GLY A 1174 31.94 135.82 29.12
N PRO A 1175 30.97 136.01 28.19
CA PRO A 1175 30.97 137.15 27.25
C PRO A 1175 30.91 138.51 27.97
N VAL A 1176 31.61 139.49 27.41
CA VAL A 1176 31.78 140.85 27.93
C VAL A 1176 30.85 141.81 27.21
N TYR A 1177 30.07 142.60 27.96
CA TYR A 1177 29.17 143.62 27.43
C TYR A 1177 29.54 145.02 27.93
N ASP A 1178 29.37 146.05 27.10
CA ASP A 1178 29.42 147.45 27.53
C ASP A 1178 28.15 147.85 28.32
N LEU A 1179 28.14 149.05 28.91
CA LEU A 1179 27.00 149.55 29.67
C LEU A 1179 25.75 149.83 28.81
N GLN A 1180 25.88 149.77 27.48
CA GLN A 1180 24.77 149.87 26.52
C GLN A 1180 24.25 148.48 26.12
N GLY A 1181 24.79 147.39 26.68
CA GLY A 1181 24.35 146.02 26.43
C GLY A 1181 24.87 145.41 25.13
N ARG A 1182 25.86 146.04 24.47
CA ARG A 1182 26.50 145.48 23.27
C ARG A 1182 27.60 144.51 23.68
N ARG A 1183 27.63 143.33 23.05
CA ARG A 1183 28.71 142.34 23.25
C ARG A 1183 30.00 142.86 22.63
N VAL A 1184 31.05 143.01 23.43
CA VAL A 1184 32.36 143.56 23.02
C VAL A 1184 33.50 142.54 23.04
N ALA A 1185 33.31 141.39 23.71
CA ALA A 1185 34.23 140.25 23.65
C ALA A 1185 33.57 138.95 24.11
N ASP A 1186 34.16 137.80 23.78
CA ASP A 1186 33.62 136.47 24.14
C ASP A 1186 34.12 135.98 25.50
N ARG A 1187 35.29 136.45 25.95
CA ARG A 1187 35.89 136.18 27.27
C ARG A 1187 36.68 137.41 27.73
N LEU A 1188 36.68 137.68 29.04
CA LEU A 1188 37.36 138.85 29.60
C LEU A 1188 38.89 138.74 29.55
N ASP A 1189 39.44 137.56 29.83
CA ASP A 1189 40.89 137.36 29.91
C ASP A 1189 41.59 137.58 28.55
N ASP A 1190 40.91 137.29 27.43
CA ASP A 1190 41.44 137.47 26.07
C ASP A 1190 41.32 138.91 25.53
N ALA A 1191 40.50 139.76 26.18
CA ALA A 1191 40.19 141.10 25.68
C ALA A 1191 40.69 142.24 26.58
N ARG A 1192 41.14 141.91 27.79
CA ARG A 1192 41.48 142.89 28.84
C ARG A 1192 42.50 143.95 28.43
N HIS A 1193 43.46 143.58 27.57
CA HIS A 1193 44.49 144.46 27.02
C HIS A 1193 44.05 145.33 25.82
N ARG A 1194 42.83 145.14 25.31
CA ARG A 1194 42.27 145.84 24.13
C ARG A 1194 41.02 146.67 24.45
N LEU A 1195 40.44 146.47 25.63
CA LEU A 1195 39.27 147.23 26.10
C LEU A 1195 39.72 148.57 26.69
N PRO A 1196 39.09 149.70 26.32
CA PRO A 1196 39.30 150.99 27.00
C PRO A 1196 39.02 150.90 28.51
N ALA A 1197 39.68 151.75 29.31
CA ALA A 1197 39.40 151.84 30.74
C ALA A 1197 37.92 152.19 30.96
N GLY A 1198 37.21 151.36 31.73
CA GLY A 1198 35.76 151.44 31.83
C GLY A 1198 35.13 150.27 32.60
N VAL A 1199 33.81 150.34 32.76
CA VAL A 1199 33.01 149.32 33.45
C VAL A 1199 32.32 148.44 32.41
N TYR A 1200 32.50 147.12 32.53
CA TYR A 1200 31.90 146.11 31.66
C TYR A 1200 31.06 145.12 32.46
N ILE A 1201 30.10 144.46 31.82
CA ILE A 1201 29.33 143.36 32.40
C ILE A 1201 29.92 142.03 31.91
N VAL A 1202 30.43 141.21 32.82
CA VAL A 1202 30.98 139.88 32.52
C VAL A 1202 30.32 138.87 33.45
N GLY A 1203 29.65 137.86 32.88
CA GLY A 1203 28.91 136.86 33.67
C GLY A 1203 27.91 137.48 34.65
N GLY A 1204 27.25 138.58 34.25
CA GLY A 1204 26.25 139.29 35.06
C GLY A 1204 26.79 140.20 36.16
N ARG A 1205 28.11 140.44 36.25
CA ARG A 1205 28.73 141.35 37.25
C ARG A 1205 29.45 142.53 36.59
N LYS A 1206 29.44 143.69 37.25
CA LYS A 1206 30.24 144.86 36.86
C LYS A 1206 31.72 144.58 37.15
N VAL A 1207 32.56 144.66 36.12
CA VAL A 1207 34.02 144.51 36.20
C VAL A 1207 34.66 145.80 35.70
N VAL A 1208 35.62 146.34 36.46
CA VAL A 1208 36.38 147.53 36.07
C VAL A 1208 37.66 147.10 35.37
N VAL A 1209 37.81 147.46 34.10
CA VAL A 1209 39.08 147.38 33.38
C VAL A 1209 39.78 148.73 33.60
N LYS A 1210 40.99 148.68 34.18
CA LYS A 1210 41.83 149.86 34.44
C LYS A 1210 42.85 150.05 33.34
#